data_AF-A0A8C2V4H8-F1
#
_entry.id   AF-A0A8C2V4H8-F1
#
_cell.length_a   1.000
_cell.length_b   1.000
_cell.length_c   1.000
_cell.angle_alpha   90.00
_cell.angle_beta   90.00
_cell.angle_gamma   90.00
#
_symmetry.space_group_name_H-M   'P 1'
#
loop_
_entity.id
_entity.type
_entity.pdbx_description
1 polymer ?
#
loop_
_entity_poly.entity_id
_entity_poly.type
_entity_poly.pdbx_seq_one_letter_code
_entity_poly.pdbx_strand_id
1 'polypeptide(L)'
;GLEPGADMHLRMSKKIAQLTKVIYALNTKNDEHESAIQALKDAHEEEIQQILAETREKILQYKSKVTEELDLKRKIQVLEASLEDHIKMKQQALTEFEAYKHRVEDMQLCAEAQHIQRVVTMSREVEEIRRKFEERLRSFGQLQAQFEKDKRLALEDLRTAHRREMQELLKSQQDHSASMSKGQEKAEELHRREVEALSRSLEELRLEKKKLIEEYEGKLNKAQCFYERELDTLKRSQLFTAESLQASKEKEADLRKEFQGQEAILRKTIGKLKTELQMVQDEASSLLDKCQRLQTALATAESNAQVLQKQLDDAKEGEMALLSKHKEVESELAAARERLQQQASDLVLKASHIGMLQATQMTQEVTIKDLESEKSRAHERLSQLEEERAFLQSRTQSLDDEQKQQILELEKKVNEAKRTQQEHYETELKTLQSRLEGEVARLHEAHAKALEELARKHHVEVEAVHSSAARDRRTLQVELEEQYKKEKLALEEDKNQLQRELEDLKEELEAKLSTAAQEVGRLQDLVRKREQGLGSAEGLISGLQDSQERLQSELSAAQGRLRETREALLSVEAELERERHQHEETLAAMKEEEKLRVDRMAHDLEIKWTENLRQECCKLREELRLQHEEDKKSAMSQLLQLKEREKNAARDSWQRKVEDLLDQISLLKQNLEMQLSQSQTSLQHLQAQFTQERQRLTQELEELEEQHQQRHKSLKEAHVLAFQTMEEEKEKEQRALETHLQQKHSAELQALKDAHRESMEGFRAEMEQELQTLRFELEDEGKAMLASLRSELNQQHAAAVDLLCHNHQQELAAARMELERSVDVGRRQSKEHMCRITDLQEELRLREHHICDLDKELQHLRENISALTTELEFREKEILKIRSESNQQMRLHEQDLNKRLEKELDVMTADHLREKNIMRADFNKTNELLKEINAALQVSLEEMEEKYLKRESKPEDMQMIAELKAMLTERDQVIKKLIEDNKFYQLELINRETNFNKVFNSSPSVGVLNPLAKQKKKNDKSPTNRFVSVPNLSALESGGVGNGHPNRLDPIPNSPVHDVAFNSSKPLPQPLPPKESKTFLSPPQGEASPAASPDPQRQEWFARYFTF
;
A
#
# COMPACT_ATOMS: atom_id res chain seq x y z
N GLY A 1 -122.62 -181.53 -10.28
CA GLY A 1 -121.27 -181.36 -10.86
C GLY A 1 -121.14 -179.97 -11.42
N LEU A 2 -119.97 -179.49 -11.82
CA LEU A 2 -118.61 -180.08 -11.76
C LEU A 2 -117.59 -178.92 -11.73
N GLU A 3 -116.31 -179.22 -11.54
CA GLU A 3 -115.18 -178.27 -11.48
C GLU A 3 -115.07 -177.32 -12.70
N PRO A 4 -114.37 -176.15 -12.64
CA PRO A 4 -113.23 -175.83 -11.74
C PRO A 4 -113.20 -174.44 -11.06
N GLY A 5 -112.41 -174.29 -9.99
CA GLY A 5 -112.30 -173.05 -9.20
C GLY A 5 -110.89 -172.51 -8.85
N ALA A 6 -109.79 -173.22 -9.14
CA ALA A 6 -108.47 -172.89 -8.59
C ALA A 6 -107.57 -171.98 -9.46
N ASP A 7 -107.48 -172.24 -10.76
CA ASP A 7 -106.47 -171.60 -11.65
C ASP A 7 -106.67 -170.08 -11.82
N MET A 8 -107.92 -169.60 -11.79
CA MET A 8 -108.22 -168.17 -11.93
C MET A 8 -107.64 -167.33 -10.79
N HIS A 9 -107.65 -167.84 -9.55
CA HIS A 9 -107.05 -167.17 -8.38
C HIS A 9 -105.52 -167.09 -8.47
N LEU A 10 -104.86 -168.14 -8.99
CA LEU A 10 -103.40 -168.12 -9.19
C LEU A 10 -103.00 -167.12 -10.27
N ARG A 11 -103.76 -167.04 -11.37
CA ARG A 11 -103.55 -166.04 -12.42
C ARG A 11 -103.78 -164.60 -11.92
N MET A 12 -104.84 -164.36 -11.12
CA MET A 12 -105.04 -163.07 -10.45
C MET A 12 -103.88 -162.72 -9.52
N SER A 13 -103.44 -163.64 -8.67
CA SER A 13 -102.36 -163.39 -7.70
C SER A 13 -101.03 -163.07 -8.39
N LYS A 14 -100.71 -163.77 -9.50
CA LYS A 14 -99.55 -163.43 -10.34
C LYS A 14 -99.70 -162.05 -11.00
N LYS A 15 -100.90 -161.68 -11.45
CA LYS A 15 -101.18 -160.35 -12.04
C LYS A 15 -101.04 -159.23 -11.00
N ILE A 16 -101.54 -159.45 -9.78
CA ILE A 16 -101.40 -158.53 -8.63
C ILE A 16 -99.92 -158.39 -8.24
N ALA A 17 -99.17 -159.49 -8.13
CA ALA A 17 -97.74 -159.43 -7.82
C ALA A 17 -96.92 -158.73 -8.92
N GLN A 18 -97.25 -158.92 -10.20
CA GLN A 18 -96.66 -158.17 -11.31
C GLN A 18 -96.99 -156.68 -11.23
N LEU A 19 -98.26 -156.32 -10.98
CA LEU A 19 -98.67 -154.92 -10.79
C LEU A 19 -97.99 -154.29 -9.59
N THR A 20 -97.90 -154.99 -8.45
CA THR A 20 -97.21 -154.52 -7.24
C THR A 20 -95.72 -154.29 -7.50
N LYS A 21 -95.05 -155.18 -8.25
CA LYS A 21 -93.63 -155.00 -8.62
C LYS A 21 -93.44 -153.84 -9.60
N VAL A 22 -94.36 -153.62 -10.54
CA VAL A 22 -94.33 -152.47 -11.46
C VAL A 22 -94.63 -151.16 -10.73
N ILE A 23 -95.60 -151.14 -9.80
CA ILE A 23 -95.91 -149.99 -8.94
C ILE A 23 -94.71 -149.67 -8.04
N TYR A 24 -94.08 -150.67 -7.40
CA TYR A 24 -92.88 -150.44 -6.60
C TYR A 24 -91.73 -149.87 -7.46
N ALA A 25 -91.46 -150.45 -8.63
CA ALA A 25 -90.41 -149.95 -9.53
C ALA A 25 -90.73 -148.56 -10.11
N LEU A 26 -92.00 -148.22 -10.32
CA LEU A 26 -92.43 -146.87 -10.72
C LEU A 26 -92.31 -145.88 -9.56
N ASN A 27 -92.69 -146.26 -8.34
CA ASN A 27 -92.55 -145.43 -7.16
C ASN A 27 -91.07 -145.19 -6.85
N THR A 28 -90.22 -146.21 -6.71
CA THR A 28 -88.78 -146.02 -6.48
C THR A 28 -88.15 -145.16 -7.58
N LYS A 29 -88.53 -145.33 -8.85
CA LYS A 29 -88.06 -144.46 -9.93
C LYS A 29 -88.61 -143.03 -9.85
N ASN A 30 -89.82 -142.84 -9.32
CA ASN A 30 -90.38 -141.52 -9.05
C ASN A 30 -89.67 -140.86 -7.86
N ASP A 31 -89.38 -141.61 -6.79
CA ASP A 31 -88.61 -141.17 -5.62
C ASP A 31 -87.16 -140.80 -6.03
N GLU A 32 -86.54 -141.59 -6.91
CA GLU A 32 -85.25 -141.28 -7.56
C GLU A 32 -85.33 -140.01 -8.42
N HIS A 33 -86.40 -139.83 -9.20
CA HIS A 33 -86.60 -138.63 -10.02
C HIS A 33 -86.89 -137.39 -9.17
N GLU A 34 -87.68 -137.49 -8.09
CA GLU A 34 -87.93 -136.40 -7.15
C GLU A 34 -86.65 -136.03 -6.37
N SER A 35 -85.85 -137.02 -5.98
CA SER A 35 -84.53 -136.80 -5.37
C SER A 35 -83.55 -136.12 -6.34
N ALA A 36 -83.50 -136.54 -7.60
CA ALA A 36 -82.68 -135.91 -8.63
C ALA A 36 -83.16 -134.48 -8.97
N ILE A 37 -84.47 -134.25 -9.00
CA ILE A 37 -85.07 -132.92 -9.16
C ILE A 37 -84.75 -132.04 -7.95
N GLN A 38 -84.74 -132.58 -6.73
CA GLN A 38 -84.38 -131.81 -5.54
C GLN A 38 -82.89 -131.45 -5.55
N ALA A 39 -81.99 -132.40 -5.80
CA ALA A 39 -80.56 -132.12 -5.93
C ALA A 39 -80.25 -131.08 -7.03
N LEU A 40 -81.03 -131.06 -8.12
CA LEU A 40 -80.91 -130.03 -9.16
C LEU A 40 -81.38 -128.64 -8.69
N LYS A 41 -82.44 -128.56 -7.86
CA LYS A 41 -82.86 -127.30 -7.24
C LYS A 41 -81.80 -126.82 -6.25
N ASP A 42 -81.31 -127.71 -5.40
CA ASP A 42 -80.33 -127.39 -4.36
C ASP A 42 -79.05 -126.84 -5.01
N ALA A 43 -78.54 -127.50 -6.06
CA ALA A 43 -77.40 -127.02 -6.85
C ALA A 43 -77.67 -125.67 -7.54
N HIS A 44 -78.85 -125.45 -8.13
CA HIS A 44 -79.20 -124.14 -8.71
C HIS A 44 -79.37 -123.05 -7.64
N GLU A 45 -79.81 -123.39 -6.43
CA GLU A 45 -79.90 -122.45 -5.30
C GLU A 45 -78.51 -122.09 -4.75
N GLU A 46 -77.56 -123.04 -4.75
CA GLU A 46 -76.14 -122.78 -4.51
C GLU A 46 -75.51 -121.88 -5.60
N GLU A 47 -75.75 -122.16 -6.89
CA GLU A 47 -75.30 -121.30 -8.01
C GLU A 47 -75.85 -119.86 -7.88
N ILE A 48 -77.14 -119.72 -7.54
CA ILE A 48 -77.77 -118.41 -7.29
C ILE A 48 -77.13 -117.72 -6.09
N GLN A 49 -76.85 -118.44 -5.00
CA GLN A 49 -76.17 -117.88 -3.83
C GLN A 49 -74.73 -117.46 -4.13
N GLN A 50 -73.97 -118.21 -4.93
CA GLN A 50 -72.63 -117.82 -5.37
C GLN A 50 -72.68 -116.57 -6.25
N ILE A 51 -73.58 -116.50 -7.24
CA ILE A 51 -73.75 -115.32 -8.09
C ILE A 51 -74.15 -114.09 -7.24
N LEU A 52 -75.00 -114.28 -6.23
CA LEU A 52 -75.36 -113.21 -5.28
C LEU A 52 -74.19 -112.80 -4.37
N ALA A 53 -73.29 -113.72 -4.00
CA ALA A 53 -72.07 -113.40 -3.25
C ALA A 53 -71.07 -112.61 -4.11
N GLU A 54 -70.75 -113.10 -5.30
CA GLU A 54 -69.82 -112.43 -6.23
C GLU A 54 -70.33 -111.05 -6.67
N THR A 55 -71.63 -110.89 -6.90
CA THR A 55 -72.19 -109.57 -7.24
C THR A 55 -72.19 -108.60 -6.06
N ARG A 56 -72.42 -109.08 -4.82
CA ARG A 56 -72.23 -108.26 -3.61
C ARG A 56 -70.78 -107.82 -3.44
N GLU A 57 -69.82 -108.73 -3.66
CA GLU A 57 -68.40 -108.40 -3.57
C GLU A 57 -67.99 -107.37 -4.62
N LYS A 58 -68.37 -107.57 -5.90
CA LYS A 58 -68.13 -106.60 -6.99
C LYS A 58 -68.77 -105.24 -6.66
N ILE A 59 -69.97 -105.20 -6.09
CA ILE A 59 -70.62 -103.96 -5.61
C ILE A 59 -69.82 -103.30 -4.47
N LEU A 60 -69.25 -104.06 -3.54
CA LEU A 60 -68.39 -103.52 -2.47
C LEU A 60 -67.07 -102.96 -3.04
N GLN A 61 -66.41 -103.68 -3.95
CA GLN A 61 -65.20 -103.19 -4.63
C GLN A 61 -65.47 -101.90 -5.43
N TYR A 62 -66.60 -101.79 -6.13
CA TYR A 62 -66.99 -100.56 -6.81
C TYR A 62 -67.34 -99.43 -5.83
N LYS A 63 -67.95 -99.72 -4.67
CA LYS A 63 -68.17 -98.72 -3.62
C LYS A 63 -66.87 -98.18 -3.05
N SER A 64 -65.89 -99.04 -2.76
CA SER A 64 -64.55 -98.64 -2.28
C SER A 64 -63.90 -97.68 -3.27
N LYS A 65 -63.85 -98.05 -4.55
CA LYS A 65 -63.28 -97.22 -5.62
C LYS A 65 -64.01 -95.89 -5.80
N VAL A 66 -65.33 -95.85 -5.57
CA VAL A 66 -66.11 -94.60 -5.56
C VAL A 66 -65.80 -93.72 -4.35
N THR A 67 -65.57 -94.30 -3.15
CA THR A 67 -65.11 -93.52 -1.99
C THR A 67 -63.68 -93.01 -2.17
N GLU A 68 -62.78 -93.83 -2.70
CA GLU A 68 -61.40 -93.43 -3.05
C GLU A 68 -61.40 -92.27 -4.06
N GLU A 69 -62.21 -92.35 -5.13
CA GLU A 69 -62.43 -91.27 -6.10
C GLU A 69 -62.96 -89.98 -5.47
N LEU A 70 -63.89 -90.09 -4.50
CA LEU A 70 -64.45 -88.94 -3.79
C LEU A 70 -63.43 -88.28 -2.86
N ASP A 71 -62.61 -89.06 -2.16
CA ASP A 71 -61.56 -88.54 -1.28
C ASP A 71 -60.36 -87.98 -2.05
N LEU A 72 -60.02 -88.55 -3.21
CA LEU A 72 -59.08 -87.93 -4.15
C LEU A 72 -59.62 -86.59 -4.66
N LYS A 73 -60.90 -86.49 -5.03
CA LYS A 73 -61.52 -85.23 -5.47
C LYS A 73 -61.57 -84.18 -4.36
N ARG A 74 -61.88 -84.56 -3.11
CA ARG A 74 -61.77 -83.68 -1.93
C ARG A 74 -60.34 -83.19 -1.73
N LYS A 75 -59.35 -84.08 -1.85
CA LYS A 75 -57.93 -83.73 -1.69
C LYS A 75 -57.42 -82.81 -2.79
N ILE A 76 -57.87 -82.99 -4.04
CA ILE A 76 -57.61 -82.08 -5.15
C ILE A 76 -58.22 -80.70 -4.86
N GLN A 77 -59.51 -80.63 -4.47
CA GLN A 77 -60.17 -79.36 -4.13
C GLN A 77 -59.49 -78.59 -2.99
N VAL A 78 -58.99 -79.27 -1.96
CA VAL A 78 -58.22 -78.65 -0.87
C VAL A 78 -56.86 -78.13 -1.37
N LEU A 79 -56.19 -78.86 -2.27
CA LEU A 79 -54.94 -78.40 -2.88
C LEU A 79 -55.17 -77.20 -3.81
N GLU A 80 -56.22 -77.23 -4.64
CA GLU A 80 -56.63 -76.12 -5.52
C GLU A 80 -56.94 -74.86 -4.70
N ALA A 81 -57.74 -74.98 -3.63
CA ALA A 81 -58.01 -73.85 -2.72
C ALA A 81 -56.73 -73.31 -2.06
N SER A 82 -55.84 -74.17 -1.59
CA SER A 82 -54.55 -73.73 -1.00
C SER A 82 -53.63 -73.05 -2.02
N LEU A 83 -53.68 -73.47 -3.29
CA LEU A 83 -52.94 -72.84 -4.38
C LEU A 83 -53.51 -71.47 -4.73
N GLU A 84 -54.84 -71.34 -4.79
CA GLU A 84 -55.48 -70.03 -4.95
C GLU A 84 -55.13 -69.08 -3.81
N ASP A 85 -55.12 -69.54 -2.56
CA ASP A 85 -54.81 -68.69 -1.41
C ASP A 85 -53.33 -68.29 -1.38
N HIS A 86 -52.40 -69.18 -1.79
CA HIS A 86 -51.01 -68.80 -2.05
C HIS A 86 -50.87 -67.79 -3.21
N ILE A 87 -51.70 -67.88 -4.25
CA ILE A 87 -51.73 -66.89 -5.34
C ILE A 87 -52.25 -65.53 -4.84
N LYS A 88 -53.32 -65.52 -4.02
CA LYS A 88 -53.87 -64.32 -3.38
C LYS A 88 -52.82 -63.65 -2.46
N MET A 89 -52.17 -64.43 -1.59
CA MET A 89 -51.09 -63.93 -0.73
C MET A 89 -49.91 -63.37 -1.53
N LYS A 90 -49.50 -64.03 -2.63
CA LYS A 90 -48.44 -63.52 -3.51
C LYS A 90 -48.85 -62.21 -4.19
N GLN A 91 -50.10 -62.09 -4.64
CA GLN A 91 -50.63 -60.86 -5.23
C GLN A 91 -50.68 -59.72 -4.20
N GLN A 92 -51.15 -60.01 -2.98
CA GLN A 92 -51.17 -59.06 -1.86
C GLN A 92 -49.75 -58.54 -1.55
N ALA A 93 -48.79 -59.44 -1.31
CA ALA A 93 -47.40 -59.07 -1.04
C ALA A 93 -46.75 -58.25 -2.19
N LEU A 94 -47.09 -58.54 -3.45
CA LEU A 94 -46.65 -57.72 -4.59
C LEU A 94 -47.28 -56.32 -4.56
N THR A 95 -48.60 -56.20 -4.33
CA THR A 95 -49.25 -54.88 -4.24
C THR A 95 -48.80 -54.07 -3.03
N GLU A 96 -48.47 -54.71 -1.92
CA GLU A 96 -47.89 -54.06 -0.74
C GLU A 96 -46.46 -53.58 -1.00
N PHE A 97 -45.66 -54.35 -1.74
CA PHE A 97 -44.32 -53.96 -2.18
C PHE A 97 -44.36 -52.80 -3.19
N GLU A 98 -45.28 -52.81 -4.15
CA GLU A 98 -45.51 -51.70 -5.09
C GLU A 98 -45.97 -50.43 -4.35
N ALA A 99 -46.91 -50.56 -3.40
CA ALA A 99 -47.35 -49.46 -2.56
C ALA A 99 -46.26 -48.97 -1.59
N TYR A 100 -45.34 -49.83 -1.15
CA TYR A 100 -44.14 -49.42 -0.40
C TYR A 100 -43.15 -48.67 -1.29
N LYS A 101 -42.86 -49.18 -2.49
CA LYS A 101 -42.00 -48.54 -3.49
C LYS A 101 -42.47 -47.13 -3.82
N HIS A 102 -43.76 -46.94 -4.13
CA HIS A 102 -44.30 -45.61 -4.40
C HIS A 102 -44.24 -44.68 -3.18
N ARG A 103 -44.46 -45.16 -1.95
CA ARG A 103 -44.25 -44.36 -0.73
C ARG A 103 -42.79 -43.93 -0.53
N VAL A 104 -41.82 -44.75 -0.96
CA VAL A 104 -40.39 -44.37 -0.94
C VAL A 104 -40.06 -43.35 -2.04
N GLU A 105 -40.62 -43.52 -3.24
CA GLU A 105 -40.48 -42.56 -4.36
C GLU A 105 -41.08 -41.19 -4.00
N ASP A 106 -42.31 -41.15 -3.45
CA ASP A 106 -42.96 -39.93 -2.97
C ASP A 106 -42.16 -39.27 -1.83
N MET A 107 -41.61 -40.07 -0.90
CA MET A 107 -40.78 -39.56 0.20
C MET A 107 -39.46 -38.96 -0.32
N GLN A 108 -38.84 -39.56 -1.33
CA GLN A 108 -37.65 -39.02 -2.00
C GLN A 108 -37.98 -37.70 -2.71
N LEU A 109 -39.04 -37.66 -3.51
CA LEU A 109 -39.51 -36.44 -4.18
C LEU A 109 -39.86 -35.33 -3.18
N CYS A 110 -40.46 -35.66 -2.03
CA CYS A 110 -40.71 -34.69 -0.95
C CYS A 110 -39.41 -34.19 -0.29
N ALA A 111 -38.41 -35.05 -0.09
CA ALA A 111 -37.12 -34.66 0.46
C ALA A 111 -36.31 -33.78 -0.52
N GLU A 112 -36.33 -34.10 -1.82
CA GLU A 112 -35.75 -33.29 -2.89
C GLU A 112 -36.44 -31.93 -3.01
N ALA A 113 -37.79 -31.91 -3.01
CA ALA A 113 -38.56 -30.67 -3.02
C ALA A 113 -38.26 -29.79 -1.79
N GLN A 114 -38.15 -30.38 -0.60
CA GLN A 114 -37.70 -29.66 0.60
C GLN A 114 -36.27 -29.14 0.48
N HIS A 115 -35.34 -29.91 -0.10
CA HIS A 115 -33.96 -29.47 -0.32
C HIS A 115 -33.90 -28.29 -1.29
N ILE A 116 -34.59 -28.39 -2.44
CA ILE A 116 -34.73 -27.31 -3.42
C ILE A 116 -35.36 -26.07 -2.78
N GLN A 117 -36.42 -26.24 -1.97
CA GLN A 117 -37.06 -25.13 -1.26
C GLN A 117 -36.11 -24.45 -0.26
N ARG A 118 -35.35 -25.23 0.53
CA ARG A 118 -34.32 -24.71 1.46
C ARG A 118 -33.25 -23.90 0.70
N VAL A 119 -32.74 -24.44 -0.41
CA VAL A 119 -31.77 -23.74 -1.28
C VAL A 119 -32.37 -22.43 -1.80
N VAL A 120 -33.60 -22.43 -2.29
CA VAL A 120 -34.29 -21.21 -2.78
C VAL A 120 -34.47 -20.17 -1.67
N THR A 121 -34.80 -20.55 -0.43
CA THR A 121 -34.82 -19.62 0.71
C THR A 121 -33.42 -19.07 1.02
N MET A 122 -32.38 -19.91 1.05
CA MET A 122 -31.01 -19.44 1.29
C MET A 122 -30.50 -18.50 0.18
N SER A 123 -30.79 -18.80 -1.09
CA SER A 123 -30.47 -17.89 -2.21
C SER A 123 -31.15 -16.53 -2.03
N ARG A 124 -32.43 -16.52 -1.67
CA ARG A 124 -33.20 -15.29 -1.41
C ARG A 124 -32.69 -14.50 -0.21
N GLU A 125 -32.25 -15.18 0.85
CA GLU A 125 -31.61 -14.55 2.02
C GLU A 125 -30.26 -13.93 1.65
N VAL A 126 -29.43 -14.61 0.86
CA VAL A 126 -28.15 -14.09 0.34
C VAL A 126 -28.37 -12.89 -0.60
N GLU A 127 -29.37 -12.93 -1.47
CA GLU A 127 -29.79 -11.78 -2.29
C GLU A 127 -30.26 -10.61 -1.42
N GLU A 128 -30.98 -10.87 -0.33
CA GLU A 128 -31.42 -9.81 0.57
C GLU A 128 -30.29 -9.23 1.42
N ILE A 129 -29.29 -10.02 1.79
CA ILE A 129 -28.04 -9.55 2.41
C ILE A 129 -27.25 -8.69 1.41
N ARG A 130 -27.13 -9.11 0.13
CA ARG A 130 -26.51 -8.31 -0.94
C ARG A 130 -27.23 -6.97 -1.12
N ARG A 131 -28.56 -6.96 -1.17
CA ARG A 131 -29.38 -5.74 -1.23
C ARG A 131 -29.12 -4.80 -0.05
N LYS A 132 -29.14 -5.32 1.18
CA LYS A 132 -28.82 -4.55 2.40
C LYS A 132 -27.38 -4.01 2.41
N PHE A 133 -26.44 -4.73 1.80
CA PHE A 133 -25.05 -4.28 1.63
C PHE A 133 -24.92 -3.18 0.57
N GLU A 134 -25.58 -3.29 -0.58
CA GLU A 134 -25.66 -2.21 -1.57
C GLU A 134 -26.32 -0.95 -1.02
N GLU A 135 -27.41 -1.09 -0.27
CA GLU A 135 -28.08 0.04 0.39
C GLU A 135 -27.14 0.73 1.39
N ARG A 136 -26.34 -0.03 2.15
CA ARG A 136 -25.26 0.52 2.99
C ARG A 136 -24.19 1.23 2.16
N LEU A 137 -23.70 0.65 1.06
CA LEU A 137 -22.73 1.30 0.17
C LEU A 137 -23.26 2.61 -0.43
N ARG A 138 -24.53 2.64 -0.85
CA ARG A 138 -25.20 3.88 -1.33
C ARG A 138 -25.29 4.92 -0.22
N SER A 139 -25.64 4.54 1.01
CA SER A 139 -25.67 5.46 2.16
C SER A 139 -24.28 5.99 2.53
N PHE A 140 -23.23 5.18 2.40
CA PHE A 140 -21.85 5.60 2.61
C PHE A 140 -21.38 6.58 1.53
N GLY A 141 -21.70 6.31 0.26
CA GLY A 141 -21.42 7.24 -0.84
C GLY A 141 -22.15 8.58 -0.71
N GLN A 142 -23.39 8.57 -0.20
CA GLN A 142 -24.13 9.79 0.15
C GLN A 142 -23.47 10.55 1.31
N LEU A 143 -23.02 9.86 2.35
CA LEU A 143 -22.31 10.46 3.49
C LEU A 143 -20.96 11.04 3.06
N GLN A 144 -20.20 10.35 2.20
CA GLN A 144 -18.97 10.87 1.61
C GLN A 144 -19.22 12.13 0.77
N ALA A 145 -20.24 12.12 -0.09
CA ALA A 145 -20.61 13.29 -0.89
C ALA A 145 -21.03 14.48 -0.02
N GLN A 146 -21.70 14.23 1.11
CA GLN A 146 -22.05 15.24 2.10
C GLN A 146 -20.80 15.79 2.82
N PHE A 147 -19.86 14.95 3.27
CA PHE A 147 -18.58 15.39 3.82
C PHE A 147 -17.75 16.22 2.83
N GLU A 148 -17.72 15.83 1.54
CA GLU A 148 -17.05 16.65 0.53
C GLU A 148 -17.75 18.00 0.29
N LYS A 149 -19.09 18.03 0.33
CA LYS A 149 -19.87 19.26 0.22
C LYS A 149 -19.61 20.19 1.41
N ASP A 150 -19.60 19.66 2.63
CA ASP A 150 -19.35 20.44 3.84
C ASP A 150 -17.89 20.92 3.92
N LYS A 151 -16.94 20.12 3.42
CA LYS A 151 -15.53 20.55 3.21
C LYS A 151 -15.42 21.66 2.16
N ARG A 152 -16.19 21.59 1.05
CA ARG A 152 -16.23 22.67 0.03
C ARG A 152 -16.82 23.95 0.63
N LEU A 153 -17.92 23.86 1.38
CA LEU A 153 -18.55 24.98 2.07
C LEU A 153 -17.59 25.62 3.08
N ALA A 154 -16.96 24.85 3.97
CA ALA A 154 -15.99 25.39 4.94
C ALA A 154 -14.78 26.09 4.27
N LEU A 155 -14.31 25.58 3.13
CA LEU A 155 -13.26 26.25 2.34
C LEU A 155 -13.78 27.53 1.65
N GLU A 156 -15.05 27.58 1.27
CA GLU A 156 -15.67 28.75 0.65
C GLU A 156 -16.02 29.83 1.68
N ASP A 157 -16.45 29.45 2.88
CA ASP A 157 -16.62 30.31 4.04
C ASP A 157 -15.28 30.92 4.47
N LEU A 158 -14.20 30.13 4.57
CA LEU A 158 -12.86 30.65 4.83
C LEU A 158 -12.38 31.61 3.73
N ARG A 159 -12.64 31.28 2.46
CA ARG A 159 -12.36 32.18 1.31
C ARG A 159 -13.24 33.42 1.27
N THR A 160 -14.39 33.46 1.95
CA THR A 160 -15.20 34.68 2.07
C THR A 160 -14.83 35.48 3.31
N ALA A 161 -14.43 34.83 4.42
CA ALA A 161 -13.84 35.50 5.58
C ALA A 161 -12.59 36.29 5.17
N HIS A 162 -11.62 35.62 4.53
CA HIS A 162 -10.41 36.28 4.06
C HIS A 162 -10.66 37.40 3.03
N ARG A 163 -11.70 37.25 2.18
CA ARG A 163 -12.11 38.35 1.27
C ARG A 163 -12.77 39.53 2.00
N ARG A 164 -13.50 39.31 3.10
CA ARG A 164 -14.02 40.40 3.95
C ARG A 164 -12.88 41.10 4.67
N GLU A 165 -11.96 40.36 5.29
CA GLU A 165 -10.76 40.91 5.95
C GLU A 165 -9.94 41.78 5.00
N MET A 166 -9.66 41.30 3.78
CA MET A 166 -8.95 42.07 2.75
C MET A 166 -9.73 43.32 2.30
N GLN A 167 -11.06 43.25 2.21
CA GLN A 167 -11.90 44.40 1.88
C GLN A 167 -11.99 45.42 3.03
N GLU A 168 -12.01 44.98 4.28
CA GLU A 168 -12.00 45.84 5.47
C GLU A 168 -10.64 46.52 5.65
N LEU A 169 -9.53 45.82 5.38
CA LEU A 169 -8.18 46.40 5.26
C LEU A 169 -8.13 47.49 4.19
N LEU A 170 -8.50 47.17 2.94
CA LEU A 170 -8.51 48.15 1.84
C LEU A 170 -9.41 49.35 2.13
N LYS A 171 -10.58 49.12 2.74
CA LYS A 171 -11.51 50.19 3.10
C LYS A 171 -10.96 51.06 4.22
N SER A 172 -10.33 50.48 5.25
CA SER A 172 -9.65 51.26 6.30
C SER A 172 -8.53 52.13 5.72
N GLN A 173 -7.78 51.62 4.75
CA GLN A 173 -6.72 52.36 4.04
C GLN A 173 -7.29 53.48 3.16
N GLN A 174 -8.44 53.26 2.54
CA GLN A 174 -9.15 54.24 1.70
C GLN A 174 -9.83 55.35 2.51
N ASP A 175 -10.41 55.02 3.66
CA ASP A 175 -10.97 56.01 4.61
C ASP A 175 -9.85 56.85 5.25
N HIS A 176 -8.67 56.28 5.49
CA HIS A 176 -7.49 57.00 5.97
C HIS A 176 -6.94 57.98 4.91
N SER A 177 -6.81 57.56 3.65
CA SER A 177 -6.29 58.42 2.57
C SER A 177 -7.25 59.55 2.20
N ALA A 178 -8.56 59.30 2.22
CA ALA A 178 -9.59 60.33 2.04
C ALA A 178 -9.57 61.42 3.13
N SER A 179 -9.16 61.07 4.36
CA SER A 179 -8.97 62.02 5.45
C SER A 179 -7.68 62.85 5.28
N MET A 180 -6.58 62.23 4.86
CA MET A 180 -5.28 62.90 4.70
C MET A 180 -5.26 63.88 3.52
N SER A 181 -5.84 63.48 2.38
CA SER A 181 -5.88 64.29 1.15
C SER A 181 -6.41 65.72 1.36
N LYS A 182 -7.49 65.89 2.15
CA LYS A 182 -8.08 67.21 2.43
C LYS A 182 -7.30 68.07 3.43
N GLY A 183 -6.35 67.48 4.16
CA GLY A 183 -5.37 68.23 4.96
C GLY A 183 -4.16 68.63 4.12
N GLN A 184 -3.66 67.69 3.33
CA GLN A 184 -2.51 67.86 2.43
C GLN A 184 -2.70 69.00 1.42
N GLU A 185 -3.85 69.07 0.75
CA GLU A 185 -4.11 70.04 -0.33
C GLU A 185 -3.93 71.52 0.09
N LYS A 186 -4.02 71.83 1.39
CA LYS A 186 -3.75 73.18 1.95
C LYS A 186 -2.36 73.36 2.56
N ALA A 187 -1.70 72.28 2.96
CA ALA A 187 -0.31 72.30 3.43
C ALA A 187 0.66 72.34 2.24
N GLU A 188 0.39 71.55 1.20
CA GLU A 188 1.18 71.49 -0.04
C GLU A 188 1.14 72.82 -0.80
N GLU A 189 0.03 73.56 -0.76
CA GLU A 189 -0.07 74.89 -1.36
C GLU A 189 0.75 75.97 -0.63
N LEU A 190 1.22 75.70 0.60
CA LEU A 190 2.15 76.56 1.35
C LEU A 190 3.58 76.01 1.32
N HIS A 191 3.79 74.71 1.51
CA HIS A 191 5.12 74.13 1.44
C HIS A 191 5.72 74.19 0.04
N ARG A 192 4.93 74.23 -1.05
CA ARG A 192 5.45 74.52 -2.40
C ARG A 192 6.04 75.94 -2.49
N ARG A 193 5.48 76.92 -1.77
CA ARG A 193 6.02 78.30 -1.60
C ARG A 193 7.41 78.26 -0.98
N GLU A 194 7.52 77.55 0.15
CA GLU A 194 8.72 77.48 0.96
C GLU A 194 9.80 76.62 0.29
N VAL A 195 9.43 75.51 -0.35
CA VAL A 195 10.35 74.64 -1.13
C VAL A 195 10.86 75.36 -2.38
N GLU A 196 10.02 76.07 -3.15
CA GLU A 196 10.49 76.84 -4.31
C GLU A 196 11.44 78.00 -3.93
N ALA A 197 11.48 78.42 -2.66
CA ALA A 197 12.44 79.38 -2.12
C ALA A 197 13.66 78.71 -1.44
N LEU A 198 13.49 77.55 -0.80
CA LEU A 198 14.57 76.80 -0.14
C LEU A 198 15.41 76.00 -1.13
N SER A 199 14.83 75.47 -2.21
CA SER A 199 15.59 75.07 -3.40
C SER A 199 16.41 76.27 -3.87
N ARG A 200 15.78 77.45 -4.06
CA ARG A 200 16.46 78.74 -4.34
C ARG A 200 17.32 79.32 -3.19
N SER A 201 17.91 78.46 -2.36
CA SER A 201 19.12 78.75 -1.58
C SER A 201 20.02 77.50 -1.42
N LEU A 202 19.44 76.30 -1.36
CA LEU A 202 20.17 75.02 -1.31
C LEU A 202 21.18 74.88 -2.44
N GLU A 203 20.87 75.38 -3.64
CA GLU A 203 21.73 75.22 -4.81
C GLU A 203 22.93 76.15 -4.82
N GLU A 204 22.83 77.26 -4.09
CA GLU A 204 23.79 78.35 -3.98
C GLU A 204 24.91 77.81 -3.11
N LEU A 205 24.48 77.24 -1.98
CA LEU A 205 25.25 76.41 -1.09
C LEU A 205 25.80 75.15 -1.78
N ARG A 206 25.05 74.40 -2.61
CA ARG A 206 25.59 73.24 -3.37
C ARG A 206 26.61 73.67 -4.42
N LEU A 207 26.52 74.88 -4.96
CA LEU A 207 27.40 75.39 -6.00
C LEU A 207 28.67 76.02 -5.46
N GLU A 208 28.57 76.85 -4.43
CA GLU A 208 29.72 77.26 -3.63
C GLU A 208 30.39 76.01 -3.07
N LYS A 209 29.65 75.04 -2.53
CA LYS A 209 30.18 73.73 -2.14
C LYS A 209 30.90 73.03 -3.30
N LYS A 210 30.45 73.13 -4.56
CA LYS A 210 31.19 72.54 -5.69
C LYS A 210 32.43 73.35 -6.06
N LYS A 211 32.37 74.69 -6.16
CA LYS A 211 33.55 75.57 -6.35
C LYS A 211 34.60 75.33 -5.25
N LEU A 212 34.13 75.18 -4.00
CA LEU A 212 34.91 74.92 -2.80
C LEU A 212 35.46 73.48 -2.73
N ILE A 213 34.70 72.48 -3.18
CA ILE A 213 35.17 71.10 -3.39
C ILE A 213 36.25 71.09 -4.47
N GLU A 214 36.04 71.70 -5.64
CA GLU A 214 37.02 71.76 -6.72
C GLU A 214 38.32 72.48 -6.26
N GLU A 215 38.21 73.51 -5.42
CA GLU A 215 39.34 74.13 -4.74
C GLU A 215 40.02 73.21 -3.70
N TYR A 216 39.26 72.50 -2.86
CA TYR A 216 39.81 71.60 -1.86
C TYR A 216 40.38 70.32 -2.47
N GLU A 217 39.81 69.80 -3.56
CA GLU A 217 40.38 68.76 -4.41
C GLU A 217 41.64 69.28 -5.11
N GLY A 218 41.65 70.54 -5.58
CA GLY A 218 42.85 71.18 -6.11
C GLY A 218 43.98 71.35 -5.07
N LYS A 219 43.64 71.48 -3.78
CA LYS A 219 44.58 71.52 -2.64
C LYS A 219 44.96 70.10 -2.20
N LEU A 220 44.02 69.17 -2.16
CA LEU A 220 44.17 67.77 -1.78
C LEU A 220 45.01 67.00 -2.79
N ASN A 221 44.81 67.19 -4.10
CA ASN A 221 45.67 66.61 -5.14
C ASN A 221 47.11 67.14 -5.05
N LYS A 222 47.31 68.42 -4.71
CA LYS A 222 48.65 68.98 -4.47
C LYS A 222 49.31 68.38 -3.22
N ALA A 223 48.52 68.16 -2.16
CA ALA A 223 48.98 67.47 -0.96
C ALA A 223 49.24 65.98 -1.21
N GLN A 224 48.39 65.28 -1.97
CA GLN A 224 48.60 63.90 -2.40
C GLN A 224 49.87 63.79 -3.25
N CYS A 225 50.06 64.62 -4.28
CA CYS A 225 51.31 64.62 -5.03
C CYS A 225 52.54 65.11 -4.23
N PHE A 226 52.38 65.63 -3.00
CA PHE A 226 53.46 65.84 -2.04
C PHE A 226 53.70 64.56 -1.22
N TYR A 227 52.67 64.04 -0.57
CA TYR A 227 52.71 62.80 0.22
C TYR A 227 53.03 61.55 -0.60
N GLU A 228 52.74 61.50 -1.90
CA GLU A 228 53.14 60.45 -2.83
C GLU A 228 54.64 60.52 -3.14
N ARG A 229 55.20 61.73 -3.25
CA ARG A 229 56.65 61.93 -3.43
C ARG A 229 57.41 61.59 -2.15
N GLU A 230 56.87 61.98 -1.00
CA GLU A 230 57.34 61.55 0.33
C GLU A 230 57.19 60.03 0.52
N LEU A 231 56.07 59.44 0.12
CA LEU A 231 55.89 57.98 0.14
C LEU A 231 56.83 57.28 -0.84
N ASP A 232 57.24 57.91 -1.94
CA ASP A 232 58.21 57.33 -2.88
C ASP A 232 59.65 57.48 -2.41
N THR A 233 60.03 58.55 -1.68
CA THR A 233 61.31 58.59 -0.96
C THR A 233 61.31 57.66 0.25
N LEU A 234 60.19 57.53 0.96
CA LEU A 234 60.01 56.57 2.05
C LEU A 234 59.98 55.12 1.56
N LYS A 235 59.37 54.82 0.40
CA LYS A 235 59.49 53.50 -0.26
C LYS A 235 60.92 53.21 -0.67
N ARG A 236 61.68 54.21 -1.14
CA ARG A 236 63.12 54.05 -1.48
C ARG A 236 63.97 53.81 -0.23
N SER A 237 63.71 54.49 0.89
CA SER A 237 64.41 54.20 2.16
C SER A 237 63.96 52.86 2.76
N GLN A 238 62.67 52.51 2.66
CA GLN A 238 62.16 51.20 3.05
C GLN A 238 62.76 50.07 2.21
N LEU A 239 62.88 50.24 0.89
CA LEU A 239 63.61 49.32 0.00
C LEU A 239 65.07 49.17 0.43
N PHE A 240 65.79 50.27 0.66
CA PHE A 240 67.16 50.22 1.16
C PHE A 240 67.29 49.49 2.51
N THR A 241 66.35 49.70 3.45
CA THR A 241 66.31 48.94 4.71
C THR A 241 65.85 47.50 4.53
N ALA A 242 65.03 47.19 3.53
CA ALA A 242 64.58 45.83 3.20
C ALA A 242 65.70 45.02 2.53
N GLU A 243 66.49 45.65 1.65
CA GLU A 243 67.72 45.10 1.07
C GLU A 243 68.77 44.87 2.17
N SER A 244 68.95 45.82 3.09
CA SER A 244 69.82 45.65 4.27
C SER A 244 69.34 44.51 5.19
N LEU A 245 68.03 44.43 5.45
CA LEU A 245 67.42 43.35 6.22
C LEU A 245 67.49 42.00 5.48
N GLN A 246 67.42 41.99 4.15
CA GLN A 246 67.57 40.77 3.35
C GLN A 246 69.02 40.29 3.33
N ALA A 247 70.00 41.17 3.17
CA ALA A 247 71.42 40.85 3.37
C ALA A 247 71.70 40.36 4.81
N SER A 248 70.94 40.83 5.81
CA SER A 248 70.98 40.29 7.18
C SER A 248 70.33 38.90 7.29
N LYS A 249 69.21 38.64 6.60
CA LYS A 249 68.55 37.32 6.55
C LYS A 249 69.35 36.29 5.75
N GLU A 250 70.08 36.71 4.73
CA GLU A 250 70.99 35.85 3.97
C GLU A 250 72.19 35.44 4.84
N LYS A 251 72.80 36.40 5.56
CA LYS A 251 73.79 36.08 6.60
C LYS A 251 73.24 35.20 7.72
N GLU A 252 71.99 35.41 8.15
CA GLU A 252 71.33 34.52 9.11
C GLU A 252 71.09 33.12 8.52
N ALA A 253 70.71 33.01 7.24
CA ALA A 253 70.52 31.75 6.56
C ALA A 253 71.84 30.98 6.38
N ASP A 254 72.95 31.67 6.11
CA ASP A 254 74.28 31.08 6.02
C ASP A 254 74.81 30.66 7.40
N LEU A 255 74.63 31.48 8.45
CA LEU A 255 74.89 31.05 9.83
C LEU A 255 74.00 29.86 10.23
N ARG A 256 72.73 29.80 9.81
CA ARG A 256 71.86 28.63 10.01
C ARG A 256 72.37 27.40 9.24
N LYS A 257 72.96 27.54 8.05
CA LYS A 257 73.65 26.44 7.34
C LYS A 257 74.91 25.99 8.08
N GLU A 258 75.70 26.91 8.62
CA GLU A 258 76.87 26.58 9.45
C GLU A 258 76.45 25.85 10.74
N PHE A 259 75.43 26.33 11.44
CA PHE A 259 74.88 25.65 12.61
C PHE A 259 74.25 24.29 12.26
N GLN A 260 73.56 24.15 11.11
CA GLN A 260 73.10 22.84 10.62
C GLN A 260 74.27 21.92 10.24
N GLY A 261 75.38 22.45 9.74
CA GLY A 261 76.61 21.72 9.48
C GLY A 261 77.28 21.25 10.78
N GLN A 262 77.35 22.11 11.79
CA GLN A 262 77.83 21.78 13.13
C GLN A 262 76.91 20.75 13.80
N GLU A 263 75.59 20.91 13.73
CA GLU A 263 74.62 19.90 14.16
C GLU A 263 74.78 18.58 13.40
N ALA A 264 75.06 18.60 12.09
CA ALA A 264 75.28 17.39 11.32
C ALA A 264 76.58 16.67 11.73
N ILE A 265 77.64 17.42 12.05
CA ILE A 265 78.89 16.89 12.61
C ILE A 265 78.65 16.34 14.03
N LEU A 266 77.85 17.01 14.85
CA LEU A 266 77.44 16.55 16.18
C LEU A 266 76.54 15.31 16.12
N ARG A 267 75.56 15.26 15.21
CA ARG A 267 74.74 14.06 14.94
C ARG A 267 75.59 12.92 14.39
N LYS A 268 76.64 13.20 13.61
CA LYS A 268 77.58 12.17 13.10
C LYS A 268 78.56 11.67 14.16
N THR A 269 78.96 12.50 15.13
CA THR A 269 79.76 12.08 16.29
C THR A 269 78.91 11.37 17.35
N ILE A 270 77.68 11.82 17.61
CA ILE A 270 76.67 11.06 18.38
C ILE A 270 76.34 9.73 17.66
N GLY A 271 76.33 9.72 16.32
CA GLY A 271 76.21 8.50 15.52
C GLY A 271 77.37 7.53 15.74
N LYS A 272 78.61 8.03 15.72
CA LYS A 272 79.81 7.24 16.08
C LYS A 272 79.75 6.72 17.51
N LEU A 273 79.45 7.58 18.47
CA LEU A 273 79.27 7.21 19.88
C LEU A 273 78.11 6.21 20.08
N LYS A 274 77.06 6.25 19.24
CA LYS A 274 76.02 5.21 19.21
C LYS A 274 76.51 3.90 18.60
N THR A 275 77.34 3.92 17.56
CA THR A 275 77.95 2.68 17.03
C THR A 275 79.04 2.12 17.96
N GLU A 276 79.74 2.96 18.71
CA GLU A 276 80.71 2.56 19.75
C GLU A 276 79.97 2.02 20.98
N LEU A 277 78.86 2.65 21.40
CA LEU A 277 77.96 2.11 22.42
C LEU A 277 77.31 0.80 21.97
N GLN A 278 76.90 0.68 20.70
CA GLN A 278 76.39 -0.57 20.14
C GLN A 278 77.50 -1.63 20.07
N MET A 279 78.73 -1.30 19.69
CA MET A 279 79.87 -2.22 19.77
C MET A 279 80.11 -2.69 21.21
N VAL A 280 80.04 -1.81 22.20
CA VAL A 280 80.15 -2.18 23.63
C VAL A 280 78.94 -2.99 24.10
N GLN A 281 77.74 -2.72 23.58
CA GLN A 281 76.53 -3.50 23.83
C GLN A 281 76.61 -4.89 23.17
N ASP A 282 77.22 -5.00 22.00
CA ASP A 282 77.43 -6.23 21.25
C ASP A 282 78.59 -7.05 21.86
N GLU A 283 79.65 -6.41 22.34
CA GLU A 283 80.71 -7.03 23.14
C GLU A 283 80.16 -7.52 24.49
N ALA A 284 79.35 -6.72 25.17
CA ALA A 284 78.63 -7.11 26.38
C ALA A 284 77.62 -8.24 26.10
N SER A 285 76.96 -8.24 24.94
CA SER A 285 76.14 -9.37 24.50
C SER A 285 77.00 -10.60 24.23
N SER A 286 78.21 -10.46 23.66
CA SER A 286 79.16 -11.56 23.46
C SER A 286 79.71 -12.10 24.79
N LEU A 287 79.80 -11.26 25.82
CA LEU A 287 80.17 -11.63 27.18
C LEU A 287 79.01 -12.33 27.89
N LEU A 288 77.77 -11.86 27.71
CA LEU A 288 76.57 -12.59 28.08
C LEU A 288 76.47 -13.93 27.36
N ASP A 289 76.84 -14.00 26.08
CA ASP A 289 76.87 -15.22 25.28
C ASP A 289 77.96 -16.19 25.76
N LYS A 290 79.13 -15.67 26.19
CA LYS A 290 80.17 -16.46 26.88
C LYS A 290 79.69 -16.92 28.27
N CYS A 291 78.97 -16.08 29.01
CA CYS A 291 78.35 -16.44 30.29
C CYS A 291 77.25 -17.49 30.09
N GLN A 292 76.42 -17.40 29.05
CA GLN A 292 75.42 -18.41 28.70
C GLN A 292 76.07 -19.70 28.23
N ARG A 293 77.17 -19.65 27.47
CA ARG A 293 77.96 -20.85 27.11
C ARG A 293 78.58 -21.51 28.35
N LEU A 294 79.09 -20.73 29.29
CA LEU A 294 79.53 -21.21 30.61
C LEU A 294 78.35 -21.72 31.46
N GLN A 295 77.16 -21.15 31.32
CA GLN A 295 75.93 -21.60 31.97
C GLN A 295 75.38 -22.88 31.33
N THR A 296 75.60 -23.12 30.04
CA THR A 296 75.35 -24.43 29.39
C THR A 296 76.44 -25.45 29.71
N ALA A 297 77.68 -25.04 29.97
CA ALA A 297 78.72 -25.90 30.52
C ALA A 297 78.41 -26.30 31.98
N LEU A 298 77.87 -25.37 32.77
CA LEU A 298 77.32 -25.64 34.10
C LEU A 298 76.08 -26.54 34.01
N ALA A 299 75.13 -26.26 33.13
CA ALA A 299 73.92 -27.06 32.95
C ALA A 299 74.21 -28.46 32.37
N THR A 300 75.33 -28.66 31.64
CA THR A 300 75.79 -30.01 31.26
C THR A 300 76.53 -30.70 32.40
N ALA A 301 77.18 -29.98 33.33
CA ALA A 301 77.62 -30.54 34.61
C ALA A 301 76.44 -30.90 35.54
N GLU A 302 75.38 -30.09 35.56
CA GLU A 302 74.12 -30.39 36.25
C GLU A 302 73.38 -31.55 35.56
N SER A 303 73.42 -31.67 34.24
CA SER A 303 72.94 -32.84 33.51
C SER A 303 73.76 -34.10 33.86
N ASN A 304 75.07 -33.99 34.07
CA ASN A 304 75.88 -35.10 34.57
C ASN A 304 75.55 -35.44 36.03
N ALA A 305 75.18 -34.45 36.86
CA ALA A 305 74.63 -34.70 38.19
C ALA A 305 73.23 -35.35 38.13
N GLN A 306 72.42 -35.02 37.13
CA GLN A 306 71.14 -35.70 36.85
C GLN A 306 71.34 -37.11 36.29
N VAL A 307 72.46 -37.41 35.61
CA VAL A 307 72.85 -38.79 35.25
C VAL A 307 73.27 -39.58 36.49
N LEU A 308 73.95 -38.96 37.47
CA LEU A 308 74.22 -39.58 38.77
C LEU A 308 72.93 -39.78 39.59
N GLN A 309 71.98 -38.85 39.52
CA GLN A 309 70.64 -39.03 40.08
C GLN A 309 69.89 -40.17 39.37
N LYS A 310 70.04 -40.32 38.05
CA LYS A 310 69.46 -41.44 37.30
C LYS A 310 70.07 -42.78 37.71
N GLN A 311 71.38 -42.85 37.96
CA GLN A 311 72.01 -44.05 38.53
C GLN A 311 71.51 -44.41 39.94
N LEU A 312 70.97 -43.43 40.68
CA LEU A 312 70.28 -43.65 41.97
C LEU A 312 68.82 -44.12 41.79
N ASP A 313 68.20 -43.88 40.64
CA ASP A 313 66.89 -44.41 40.27
C ASP A 313 67.00 -45.79 39.59
N ASP A 314 68.04 -46.03 38.78
CA ASP A 314 68.43 -47.36 38.28
C ASP A 314 68.69 -48.34 39.46
N ALA A 315 69.21 -47.84 40.59
CA ALA A 315 69.36 -48.61 41.83
C ALA A 315 68.03 -49.03 42.47
N LYS A 316 66.92 -48.32 42.17
CA LYS A 316 65.55 -48.68 42.60
C LYS A 316 64.89 -49.65 41.62
N GLU A 317 65.28 -49.67 40.36
CA GLU A 317 64.97 -50.80 39.46
C GLU A 317 65.64 -52.10 39.95
N GLY A 318 66.78 -51.99 40.64
CA GLY A 318 67.37 -53.08 41.44
C GLY A 318 66.49 -53.58 42.60
N GLU A 319 65.60 -52.75 43.15
CA GLU A 319 64.62 -53.15 44.16
C GLU A 319 63.41 -53.86 43.53
N MET A 320 62.99 -53.45 42.32
CA MET A 320 62.05 -54.22 41.49
C MET A 320 62.58 -55.62 41.13
N ALA A 321 63.90 -55.79 41.03
CA ALA A 321 64.54 -57.10 40.87
C ALA A 321 64.53 -57.98 42.15
N LEU A 322 64.02 -57.49 43.28
CA LEU A 322 63.66 -58.30 44.46
C LEU A 322 62.18 -58.67 44.48
N LEU A 323 61.31 -57.90 43.81
CA LEU A 323 59.90 -58.27 43.60
C LEU A 323 59.72 -59.47 42.64
N SER A 324 60.68 -59.73 41.75
CA SER A 324 60.68 -60.95 40.93
C SER A 324 60.80 -62.22 41.77
N LYS A 325 61.55 -62.21 42.88
CA LYS A 325 61.64 -63.33 43.84
C LYS A 325 60.32 -63.60 44.57
N HIS A 326 59.40 -62.63 44.62
CA HIS A 326 58.07 -62.87 45.18
C HIS A 326 57.25 -63.84 44.30
N LYS A 327 57.47 -63.85 42.98
CA LYS A 327 56.81 -64.76 42.04
C LYS A 327 57.38 -66.19 42.06
N GLU A 328 58.61 -66.38 42.51
CA GLU A 328 59.16 -67.74 42.70
C GLU A 328 58.41 -68.46 43.84
N VAL A 329 58.07 -67.76 44.92
CA VAL A 329 57.26 -68.29 46.03
C VAL A 329 55.83 -68.64 45.62
N GLU A 330 55.24 -67.92 44.65
CA GLU A 330 53.93 -68.28 44.09
C GLU A 330 53.97 -69.60 43.29
N SER A 331 55.13 -69.98 42.75
CA SER A 331 55.30 -71.26 42.03
C SER A 331 55.32 -72.48 42.96
N GLU A 332 55.85 -72.33 44.18
CA GLU A 332 55.87 -73.41 45.18
C GLU A 332 54.46 -73.75 45.69
N LEU A 333 53.54 -72.78 45.67
CA LEU A 333 52.12 -72.97 46.01
C LEU A 333 51.37 -73.85 44.98
N ALA A 334 51.84 -73.91 43.72
CA ALA A 334 51.27 -74.81 42.72
C ALA A 334 51.60 -76.28 43.02
N ALA A 335 52.86 -76.57 43.41
CA ALA A 335 53.32 -77.92 43.76
C ALA A 335 52.62 -78.50 45.01
N ALA A 336 51.94 -77.68 45.81
CA ALA A 336 51.12 -78.14 46.94
C ALA A 336 49.79 -78.78 46.50
N ARG A 337 49.29 -78.50 45.29
CA ARG A 337 47.96 -78.94 44.83
C ARG A 337 47.95 -80.34 44.21
N GLU A 338 48.97 -80.72 43.44
CA GLU A 338 49.07 -82.08 42.86
C GLU A 338 49.15 -83.17 43.94
N ARG A 339 49.78 -82.88 45.09
CA ARG A 339 49.94 -83.84 46.19
C ARG A 339 48.62 -84.28 46.85
N LEU A 340 47.53 -83.54 46.66
CA LEU A 340 46.18 -83.94 47.10
C LEU A 340 45.45 -84.84 46.09
N GLN A 341 45.93 -84.94 44.84
CA GLN A 341 45.29 -85.73 43.79
C GLN A 341 45.75 -87.21 43.81
N GLN A 342 46.92 -87.51 44.40
CA GLN A 342 47.44 -88.88 44.55
C GLN A 342 46.84 -89.67 45.73
N GLN A 343 46.03 -89.07 46.62
CA GLN A 343 45.48 -89.78 47.80
C GLN A 343 44.07 -90.37 47.59
N ALA A 344 43.50 -90.24 46.38
CA ALA A 344 42.18 -90.80 46.04
C ALA A 344 42.23 -92.25 45.52
N SER A 345 43.42 -92.85 45.35
CA SER A 345 43.60 -94.15 44.67
C SER A 345 43.29 -95.40 45.51
N ASP A 346 43.25 -95.29 46.83
CA ASP A 346 43.40 -96.47 47.72
C ASP A 346 42.08 -97.11 48.19
N LEU A 347 40.91 -96.62 47.74
CA LEU A 347 39.61 -96.97 48.34
C LEU A 347 38.67 -97.87 47.50
N VAL A 348 39.05 -98.29 46.29
CA VAL A 348 38.16 -99.10 45.40
C VAL A 348 38.60 -100.57 45.26
N LEU A 349 39.80 -100.95 45.72
CA LEU A 349 40.34 -102.32 45.58
C LEU A 349 39.84 -103.35 46.63
N LYS A 350 38.55 -103.35 46.98
CA LYS A 350 37.94 -104.31 47.95
C LYS A 350 36.50 -104.76 47.62
N ALA A 351 36.25 -105.28 46.42
CA ALA A 351 34.94 -105.87 46.04
C ALA A 351 35.04 -107.09 45.11
N SER A 352 35.90 -108.07 45.43
CA SER A 352 36.13 -109.27 44.61
C SER A 352 35.06 -110.36 44.79
N HIS A 353 33.80 -110.07 44.47
CA HIS A 353 32.70 -111.04 44.42
C HIS A 353 31.77 -110.83 43.21
N ILE A 354 30.98 -111.86 42.90
CA ILE A 354 30.02 -111.95 41.77
C ILE A 354 30.68 -112.20 40.39
N GLY A 355 31.58 -113.19 40.33
CA GLY A 355 31.92 -113.90 39.08
C GLY A 355 30.78 -114.75 38.50
N MET A 356 29.52 -114.42 38.80
CA MET A 356 28.31 -115.13 38.34
C MET A 356 27.43 -114.27 37.39
N LEU A 357 27.71 -112.97 37.23
CA LEU A 357 27.02 -112.09 36.26
C LEU A 357 27.58 -112.22 34.83
N GLN A 358 28.71 -112.88 34.65
CA GLN A 358 29.45 -112.91 33.37
C GLN A 358 28.70 -113.68 32.26
N ALA A 359 27.81 -114.60 32.61
CA ALA A 359 26.96 -115.32 31.65
C ALA A 359 25.81 -114.47 31.08
N THR A 360 25.21 -113.61 31.92
CA THR A 360 24.20 -112.62 31.49
C THR A 360 24.82 -111.42 30.77
N GLN A 361 26.05 -111.05 31.13
CA GLN A 361 26.80 -109.99 30.44
C GLN A 361 27.05 -110.35 28.97
N MET A 362 27.53 -111.56 28.67
CA MET A 362 27.84 -111.98 27.29
C MET A 362 26.64 -111.94 26.33
N THR A 363 25.42 -112.14 26.81
CA THR A 363 24.20 -112.03 25.99
C THR A 363 23.74 -110.58 25.83
N GLN A 364 23.95 -109.74 26.84
CA GLN A 364 23.69 -108.29 26.75
C GLN A 364 24.71 -107.57 25.86
N GLU A 365 25.99 -107.97 25.87
CA GLU A 365 27.05 -107.37 25.04
C GLU A 365 26.83 -107.54 23.53
N VAL A 366 26.17 -108.61 23.08
CA VAL A 366 25.79 -108.77 21.66
C VAL A 366 24.71 -107.75 21.29
N THR A 367 23.63 -107.69 22.07
CA THR A 367 22.55 -106.70 21.83
C THR A 367 23.01 -105.26 21.98
N ILE A 368 24.00 -104.98 22.86
CA ILE A 368 24.62 -103.66 22.98
C ILE A 368 25.42 -103.34 21.72
N LYS A 369 26.21 -104.27 21.16
CA LYS A 369 26.95 -104.04 19.90
C LYS A 369 26.04 -103.82 18.70
N ASP A 370 24.94 -104.57 18.60
CA ASP A 370 23.96 -104.36 17.53
C ASP A 370 23.33 -102.95 17.66
N LEU A 371 22.89 -102.56 18.87
CA LEU A 371 22.38 -101.22 19.16
C LEU A 371 23.43 -100.11 18.99
N GLU A 372 24.72 -100.38 19.25
CA GLU A 372 25.83 -99.45 18.97
C GLU A 372 26.05 -99.29 17.46
N SER A 373 25.82 -100.34 16.65
CA SER A 373 25.89 -100.28 15.19
C SER A 373 24.69 -99.56 14.56
N GLU A 374 23.51 -99.66 15.16
CA GLU A 374 22.35 -98.86 14.76
C GLU A 374 22.50 -97.40 15.23
N LYS A 375 23.05 -97.18 16.43
CA LYS A 375 23.39 -95.85 16.94
C LYS A 375 24.42 -95.16 16.06
N SER A 376 25.49 -95.84 15.61
CA SER A 376 26.49 -95.22 14.73
C SER A 376 25.89 -94.89 13.36
N ARG A 377 25.10 -95.78 12.75
CA ARG A 377 24.35 -95.49 11.51
C ARG A 377 23.33 -94.35 11.66
N ALA A 378 22.69 -94.23 12.83
CA ALA A 378 21.83 -93.10 13.14
C ALA A 378 22.63 -91.80 13.30
N HIS A 379 23.85 -91.88 13.85
CA HIS A 379 24.74 -90.72 14.00
C HIS A 379 25.35 -90.27 12.67
N GLU A 380 25.74 -91.19 11.78
CA GLU A 380 26.16 -90.87 10.40
C GLU A 380 25.02 -90.19 9.62
N ARG A 381 23.78 -90.69 9.74
CA ARG A 381 22.60 -90.04 9.15
C ARG A 381 22.27 -88.68 9.77
N LEU A 382 22.46 -88.51 11.08
CA LEU A 382 22.34 -87.21 11.72
C LEU A 382 23.42 -86.23 11.23
N SER A 383 24.68 -86.67 11.10
CA SER A 383 25.76 -85.85 10.53
C SER A 383 25.44 -85.42 9.10
N GLN A 384 24.96 -86.34 8.26
CA GLN A 384 24.53 -86.04 6.89
C GLN A 384 23.37 -85.03 6.85
N LEU A 385 22.36 -85.19 7.72
CA LEU A 385 21.25 -84.26 7.82
C LEU A 385 21.66 -82.91 8.44
N GLU A 386 22.67 -82.87 9.31
CA GLU A 386 23.24 -81.64 9.87
C GLU A 386 24.12 -80.90 8.85
N GLU A 387 24.86 -81.63 8.00
CA GLU A 387 25.59 -81.09 6.84
C GLU A 387 24.65 -80.56 5.76
N GLU A 388 23.60 -81.32 5.39
CA GLU A 388 22.54 -80.86 4.48
C GLU A 388 21.82 -79.64 5.05
N ARG A 389 21.50 -79.63 6.35
CA ARG A 389 20.89 -78.48 7.03
C ARG A 389 21.84 -77.27 7.04
N ALA A 390 23.13 -77.45 7.28
CA ALA A 390 24.13 -76.37 7.24
C ALA A 390 24.31 -75.82 5.81
N PHE A 391 24.28 -76.69 4.80
CA PHE A 391 24.32 -76.30 3.39
C PHE A 391 23.05 -75.54 2.97
N LEU A 392 21.86 -76.01 3.36
CA LEU A 392 20.60 -75.30 3.12
C LEU A 392 20.54 -73.98 3.90
N GLN A 393 21.06 -73.93 5.12
CA GLN A 393 21.11 -72.71 5.93
C GLN A 393 22.09 -71.67 5.33
N SER A 394 23.28 -72.09 4.87
CA SER A 394 24.21 -71.18 4.19
C SER A 394 23.70 -70.72 2.82
N ARG A 395 22.99 -71.58 2.07
CA ARG A 395 22.30 -71.19 0.83
C ARG A 395 21.11 -70.26 1.07
N THR A 396 20.41 -70.39 2.19
CA THR A 396 19.37 -69.44 2.60
C THR A 396 19.99 -68.10 2.97
N GLN A 397 21.08 -68.10 3.73
CA GLN A 397 21.83 -66.88 4.08
C GLN A 397 22.42 -66.17 2.85
N SER A 398 22.95 -66.90 1.86
CA SER A 398 23.45 -66.27 0.63
C SER A 398 22.31 -65.63 -0.19
N LEU A 399 21.14 -66.27 -0.26
CA LEU A 399 19.96 -65.69 -0.93
C LEU A 399 19.41 -64.48 -0.17
N ASP A 400 19.36 -64.53 1.17
CA ASP A 400 19.01 -63.38 2.02
C ASP A 400 19.99 -62.22 1.81
N ASP A 401 21.29 -62.48 1.71
CA ASP A 401 22.31 -61.45 1.53
C ASP A 401 22.36 -60.89 0.10
N GLU A 402 22.09 -61.71 -0.93
CA GLU A 402 21.83 -61.24 -2.30
C GLU A 402 20.58 -60.35 -2.36
N GLN A 403 19.50 -60.72 -1.67
CA GLN A 403 18.28 -59.89 -1.57
C GLN A 403 18.55 -58.57 -0.83
N LYS A 404 19.28 -58.59 0.29
CA LYS A 404 19.72 -57.37 0.99
C LYS A 404 20.58 -56.48 0.10
N GLN A 405 21.49 -57.04 -0.70
CA GLN A 405 22.29 -56.26 -1.65
C GLN A 405 21.44 -55.66 -2.77
N GLN A 406 20.46 -56.37 -3.31
CA GLN A 406 19.51 -55.81 -4.28
C GLN A 406 18.64 -54.70 -3.67
N ILE A 407 18.17 -54.87 -2.43
CA ILE A 407 17.43 -53.84 -1.69
C ILE A 407 18.32 -52.60 -1.48
N LEU A 408 19.56 -52.76 -1.00
CA LEU A 408 20.51 -51.66 -0.82
C LEU A 408 20.87 -50.95 -2.14
N GLU A 409 20.97 -51.68 -3.25
CA GLU A 409 21.14 -51.06 -4.57
C GLU A 409 19.90 -50.27 -5.03
N LEU A 410 18.69 -50.78 -4.76
CA LEU A 410 17.45 -50.08 -5.10
C LEU A 410 17.24 -48.86 -4.20
N GLU A 411 17.49 -48.96 -2.89
CA GLU A 411 17.51 -47.84 -1.96
C GLU A 411 18.54 -46.79 -2.39
N LYS A 412 19.74 -47.20 -2.78
CA LYS A 412 20.78 -46.30 -3.31
C LYS A 412 20.28 -45.58 -4.57
N LYS A 413 19.74 -46.29 -5.56
CA LYS A 413 19.20 -45.70 -6.80
C LYS A 413 18.02 -44.76 -6.53
N VAL A 414 17.15 -45.09 -5.59
CA VAL A 414 16.04 -44.23 -5.14
C VAL A 414 16.55 -42.98 -4.41
N ASN A 415 17.59 -43.10 -3.58
CA ASN A 415 18.20 -41.97 -2.88
C ASN A 415 19.04 -41.08 -3.82
N GLU A 416 19.66 -41.65 -4.84
CA GLU A 416 20.32 -40.91 -5.93
C GLU A 416 19.29 -40.17 -6.80
N ALA A 417 18.17 -40.80 -7.15
CA ALA A 417 17.06 -40.13 -7.85
C ALA A 417 16.40 -39.02 -7.01
N LYS A 418 16.21 -39.24 -5.70
CA LYS A 418 15.75 -38.18 -4.78
C LYS A 418 16.74 -37.02 -4.68
N ARG A 419 18.06 -37.30 -4.67
CA ARG A 419 19.08 -36.25 -4.70
C ARG A 419 19.05 -35.45 -5.99
N THR A 420 19.05 -36.09 -7.16
CA THR A 420 19.02 -35.36 -8.44
C THR A 420 17.72 -34.56 -8.61
N GLN A 421 16.59 -35.05 -8.08
CA GLN A 421 15.34 -34.28 -8.02
C GLN A 421 15.43 -33.10 -7.05
N GLN A 422 16.04 -33.25 -5.87
CA GLN A 422 16.28 -32.16 -4.93
C GLN A 422 17.25 -31.10 -5.51
N GLU A 423 18.34 -31.53 -6.14
CA GLU A 423 19.31 -30.67 -6.84
C GLU A 423 18.65 -29.93 -8.03
N HIS A 424 17.71 -30.57 -8.73
CA HIS A 424 16.91 -29.93 -9.76
C HIS A 424 16.00 -28.84 -9.18
N TYR A 425 15.25 -29.12 -8.12
CA TYR A 425 14.42 -28.09 -7.46
C TYR A 425 15.26 -26.99 -6.81
N GLU A 426 16.42 -27.30 -6.25
CA GLU A 426 17.36 -26.27 -5.75
C GLU A 426 17.88 -25.37 -6.87
N THR A 427 18.16 -25.91 -8.06
CA THR A 427 18.61 -25.10 -9.21
C THR A 427 17.47 -24.31 -9.84
N GLU A 428 16.24 -24.83 -9.86
CA GLU A 428 15.04 -24.06 -10.22
C GLU A 428 14.76 -22.94 -9.22
N LEU A 429 14.85 -23.20 -7.91
CA LEU A 429 14.70 -22.16 -6.88
C LEU A 429 15.79 -21.08 -7.00
N LYS A 430 17.05 -21.46 -7.23
CA LYS A 430 18.16 -20.50 -7.43
C LYS A 430 18.03 -19.70 -8.74
N THR A 431 17.50 -20.28 -9.81
CA THR A 431 17.23 -19.55 -11.06
C THR A 431 16.00 -18.65 -10.98
N LEU A 432 14.96 -19.05 -10.23
CA LEU A 432 13.83 -18.19 -9.90
C LEU A 432 14.23 -17.04 -8.96
N GLN A 433 15.04 -17.30 -7.93
CA GLN A 433 15.57 -16.28 -7.03
C GLN A 433 16.42 -15.25 -7.80
N SER A 434 17.44 -15.68 -8.53
CA SER A 434 18.28 -14.77 -9.33
C SER A 434 17.51 -14.03 -10.44
N ARG A 435 16.44 -14.63 -10.98
CA ARG A 435 15.51 -13.92 -11.88
C ARG A 435 14.71 -12.85 -11.14
N LEU A 436 14.16 -13.14 -9.96
CA LEU A 436 13.42 -12.16 -9.14
C LEU A 436 14.33 -11.04 -8.64
N GLU A 437 15.56 -11.36 -8.21
CA GLU A 437 16.59 -10.38 -7.88
C GLU A 437 16.94 -9.50 -9.09
N GLY A 438 17.05 -10.09 -10.29
CA GLY A 438 17.25 -9.36 -11.53
C GLY A 438 16.08 -8.47 -11.95
N GLU A 439 14.83 -8.90 -11.72
CA GLU A 439 13.62 -8.11 -11.94
C GLU A 439 13.53 -6.95 -10.92
N VAL A 440 13.81 -7.22 -9.64
CA VAL A 440 13.90 -6.20 -8.57
C VAL A 440 15.03 -5.21 -8.83
N ALA A 441 16.20 -5.65 -9.31
CA ALA A 441 17.31 -4.78 -9.67
C ALA A 441 16.96 -3.86 -10.86
N ARG A 442 16.33 -4.39 -11.91
CA ARG A 442 15.82 -3.58 -13.04
C ARG A 442 14.78 -2.55 -12.61
N LEU A 443 13.89 -2.91 -11.68
CA LEU A 443 12.92 -1.97 -11.10
C LEU A 443 13.63 -0.88 -10.28
N HIS A 444 14.61 -1.22 -9.43
CA HIS A 444 15.41 -0.23 -8.71
C HIS A 444 16.19 0.69 -9.67
N GLU A 445 16.76 0.15 -10.75
CA GLU A 445 17.47 0.93 -11.77
C GLU A 445 16.52 1.87 -12.53
N ALA A 446 15.30 1.41 -12.87
CA ALA A 446 14.28 2.24 -13.50
C ALA A 446 13.77 3.35 -12.56
N HIS A 447 13.56 3.04 -11.27
CA HIS A 447 13.19 4.02 -10.26
C HIS A 447 14.31 5.03 -10.00
N ALA A 448 15.57 4.59 -9.96
CA ALA A 448 16.73 5.47 -9.83
C ALA A 448 16.84 6.42 -11.03
N LYS A 449 16.70 5.93 -12.26
CA LYS A 449 16.68 6.76 -13.48
C LYS A 449 15.51 7.74 -13.51
N ALA A 450 14.31 7.33 -13.06
CA ALA A 450 13.18 8.24 -12.93
C ALA A 450 13.41 9.33 -11.88
N LEU A 451 14.10 9.02 -10.77
CA LEU A 451 14.51 9.99 -9.76
C LEU A 451 15.63 10.93 -10.27
N GLU A 452 16.60 10.43 -11.01
CA GLU A 452 17.62 11.27 -11.68
C GLU A 452 17.01 12.20 -12.72
N GLU A 453 16.07 11.71 -13.54
CA GLU A 453 15.32 12.53 -14.48
C GLU A 453 14.50 13.62 -13.78
N LEU A 454 13.83 13.28 -12.67
CA LEU A 454 13.04 14.24 -11.90
C LEU A 454 13.94 15.28 -11.21
N ALA A 455 15.05 14.85 -10.62
CA ALA A 455 16.07 15.74 -10.06
C ALA A 455 16.68 16.66 -11.14
N ARG A 456 16.90 16.15 -12.35
CA ARG A 456 17.39 16.93 -13.50
C ARG A 456 16.35 17.93 -14.02
N LYS A 457 15.07 17.57 -14.02
CA LYS A 457 13.95 18.50 -14.33
C LYS A 457 13.87 19.62 -13.29
N HIS A 458 13.84 19.29 -12.00
CA HIS A 458 13.92 20.28 -10.92
C HIS A 458 15.19 21.14 -11.00
N HIS A 459 16.34 20.58 -11.38
CA HIS A 459 17.57 21.35 -11.54
C HIS A 459 17.44 22.40 -12.65
N VAL A 460 16.92 22.01 -13.83
CA VAL A 460 16.66 22.94 -14.95
C VAL A 460 15.60 23.98 -14.59
N GLU A 461 14.57 23.63 -13.82
CA GLU A 461 13.56 24.58 -13.31
C GLU A 461 14.17 25.57 -12.30
N VAL A 462 15.01 25.09 -11.38
CA VAL A 462 15.75 25.93 -10.42
C VAL A 462 16.74 26.84 -11.15
N GLU A 463 17.44 26.37 -12.18
CA GLU A 463 18.28 27.21 -13.05
C GLU A 463 17.45 28.24 -13.83
N ALA A 464 16.27 27.88 -14.33
CA ALA A 464 15.36 28.80 -15.01
C ALA A 464 14.86 29.92 -14.07
N VAL A 465 14.49 29.56 -12.83
CA VAL A 465 14.10 30.52 -11.77
C VAL A 465 15.29 31.39 -11.34
N HIS A 466 16.48 30.84 -11.17
CA HIS A 466 17.68 31.64 -10.91
C HIS A 466 18.02 32.55 -12.09
N SER A 467 17.77 32.12 -13.34
CA SER A 467 18.01 32.93 -14.54
C SER A 467 17.03 34.09 -14.67
N SER A 468 15.77 33.93 -14.24
CA SER A 468 14.79 35.02 -14.18
C SER A 468 15.15 35.98 -13.06
N ALA A 469 15.31 35.51 -11.82
CA ALA A 469 15.76 36.36 -10.71
C ALA A 469 17.08 37.10 -10.99
N ALA A 470 17.99 36.54 -11.81
CA ALA A 470 19.21 37.21 -12.26
C ALA A 470 19.06 38.15 -13.47
N ARG A 471 17.93 38.13 -14.19
CA ARG A 471 17.50 39.19 -15.11
C ARG A 471 16.78 40.29 -14.33
N ASP A 472 15.84 39.92 -13.48
CA ASP A 472 14.99 40.86 -12.72
C ASP A 472 15.83 41.71 -11.75
N ARG A 473 16.85 41.10 -11.11
CA ARG A 473 17.86 41.85 -10.34
C ARG A 473 18.70 42.79 -11.19
N ARG A 474 18.93 42.49 -12.48
CA ARG A 474 19.65 43.40 -13.40
C ARG A 474 18.75 44.53 -13.90
N THR A 475 17.46 44.30 -14.13
CA THR A 475 16.54 45.39 -14.49
C THR A 475 16.38 46.33 -13.30
N LEU A 476 16.14 45.82 -12.08
CA LEU A 476 16.16 46.65 -10.86
C LEU A 476 17.48 47.42 -10.68
N GLN A 477 18.63 46.80 -10.97
CA GLN A 477 19.92 47.50 -10.88
C GLN A 477 20.01 48.63 -11.91
N VAL A 478 19.61 48.40 -13.17
CA VAL A 478 19.61 49.43 -14.22
C VAL A 478 18.60 50.55 -13.90
N GLU A 479 17.43 50.21 -13.36
CA GLU A 479 16.41 51.16 -12.92
C GLU A 479 16.90 52.02 -11.75
N LEU A 480 17.57 51.43 -10.76
CA LEU A 480 18.23 52.16 -9.66
C LEU A 480 19.36 53.06 -10.18
N GLU A 481 20.19 52.56 -11.10
CA GLU A 481 21.23 53.37 -11.74
C GLU A 481 20.65 54.50 -12.60
N GLU A 482 19.45 54.35 -13.17
CA GLU A 482 18.76 55.39 -13.95
C GLU A 482 18.05 56.40 -13.05
N GLN A 483 17.45 55.97 -11.93
CA GLN A 483 16.93 56.89 -10.91
C GLN A 483 18.06 57.71 -10.29
N TYR A 484 19.19 57.09 -9.91
CA TYR A 484 20.37 57.81 -9.44
C TYR A 484 20.92 58.81 -10.47
N LYS A 485 20.87 58.50 -11.78
CA LYS A 485 21.21 59.47 -12.85
C LYS A 485 20.22 60.62 -12.92
N LYS A 486 18.91 60.37 -12.72
CA LYS A 486 17.87 61.42 -12.70
C LYS A 486 17.98 62.32 -11.48
N GLU A 487 18.20 61.74 -10.30
CA GLU A 487 18.48 62.51 -9.07
C GLU A 487 19.76 63.33 -9.21
N LYS A 488 20.85 62.73 -9.74
CA LYS A 488 22.09 63.48 -10.00
C LYS A 488 21.89 64.64 -10.98
N LEU A 489 21.12 64.43 -12.05
CA LEU A 489 20.80 65.49 -13.02
C LEU A 489 19.96 66.59 -12.38
N ALA A 490 18.94 66.25 -11.60
CA ALA A 490 18.17 67.23 -10.83
C ALA A 490 19.12 68.02 -9.92
N LEU A 491 19.90 67.35 -9.06
CA LEU A 491 20.90 67.97 -8.18
C LEU A 491 21.97 68.80 -8.93
N GLU A 492 22.13 68.68 -10.24
CA GLU A 492 23.05 69.50 -11.06
C GLU A 492 22.35 70.65 -11.80
N GLU A 493 21.12 70.47 -12.29
CA GLU A 493 20.27 71.56 -12.83
C GLU A 493 19.95 72.58 -11.74
N ASP A 494 19.45 72.05 -10.62
CA ASP A 494 19.20 72.71 -9.34
C ASP A 494 20.51 73.47 -8.99
N LYS A 495 21.67 72.79 -8.84
CA LYS A 495 22.97 73.45 -8.53
C LYS A 495 23.24 74.70 -9.37
N ASN A 496 23.01 74.61 -10.68
CA ASN A 496 23.31 75.69 -11.62
C ASN A 496 22.30 76.85 -11.57
N GLN A 497 21.11 76.64 -11.00
CA GLN A 497 20.11 77.69 -10.75
C GLN A 497 20.72 78.84 -9.94
N LEU A 498 21.49 78.50 -8.91
CA LEU A 498 22.10 79.46 -7.99
C LEU A 498 23.62 79.54 -8.17
N GLN A 499 24.08 79.19 -9.37
CA GLN A 499 25.20 79.92 -9.94
C GLN A 499 24.77 81.36 -10.24
N ARG A 500 23.53 81.50 -10.72
CA ARG A 500 22.98 82.73 -11.29
C ARG A 500 22.61 83.72 -10.20
N GLU A 501 21.78 83.34 -9.24
CA GLU A 501 21.34 84.25 -8.17
C GLU A 501 22.54 84.79 -7.35
N LEU A 502 23.62 84.02 -7.19
CA LEU A 502 24.90 84.44 -6.58
C LEU A 502 25.81 85.31 -7.48
N GLU A 503 25.75 85.14 -8.80
CA GLU A 503 26.46 86.01 -9.75
C GLU A 503 25.65 87.33 -9.96
N ASP A 504 24.31 87.28 -10.02
CA ASP A 504 23.39 88.43 -10.05
C ASP A 504 23.56 89.32 -8.81
N LEU A 505 23.69 88.73 -7.62
CA LEU A 505 23.98 89.46 -6.37
C LEU A 505 25.31 90.23 -6.44
N LYS A 506 26.30 89.71 -7.18
CA LYS A 506 27.60 90.37 -7.37
C LYS A 506 27.49 91.52 -8.34
N GLU A 507 26.80 91.37 -9.46
CA GLU A 507 26.55 92.47 -10.39
C GLU A 507 25.78 93.61 -9.70
N GLU A 508 24.81 93.30 -8.85
CA GLU A 508 24.08 94.31 -8.07
C GLU A 508 24.97 95.01 -7.02
N LEU A 509 25.95 94.31 -6.44
CA LEU A 509 26.95 94.89 -5.53
C LEU A 509 28.02 95.71 -6.27
N GLU A 510 28.47 95.28 -7.45
CA GLU A 510 29.40 96.04 -8.30
C GLU A 510 28.75 97.31 -8.86
N ALA A 511 27.45 97.30 -9.19
CA ALA A 511 26.70 98.50 -9.55
C ALA A 511 26.65 99.52 -8.40
N LYS A 512 26.46 99.06 -7.16
CA LYS A 512 26.50 99.89 -5.94
C LYS A 512 27.92 100.41 -5.65
N LEU A 513 28.96 99.63 -5.94
CA LEU A 513 30.35 100.05 -5.81
C LEU A 513 30.74 101.09 -6.89
N SER A 514 30.30 100.89 -8.12
CA SER A 514 30.54 101.78 -9.27
C SER A 514 29.91 103.15 -9.07
N THR A 515 28.66 103.21 -8.60
CA THR A 515 27.99 104.48 -8.27
C THR A 515 28.68 105.22 -7.12
N ALA A 516 29.13 104.53 -6.07
CA ALA A 516 29.94 105.12 -5.01
C ALA A 516 31.29 105.66 -5.51
N ALA A 517 31.97 104.94 -6.41
CA ALA A 517 33.24 105.35 -7.00
C ALA A 517 33.12 106.62 -7.88
N GLN A 518 32.03 106.76 -8.63
CA GLN A 518 31.74 107.96 -9.42
C GLN A 518 31.57 109.20 -8.52
N GLU A 519 30.90 109.06 -7.38
CA GLU A 519 30.73 110.15 -6.40
C GLU A 519 32.07 110.58 -5.77
N VAL A 520 32.98 109.64 -5.50
CA VAL A 520 34.35 109.94 -5.05
C VAL A 520 35.16 110.68 -6.13
N GLY A 521 35.05 110.27 -7.40
CA GLY A 521 35.68 110.98 -8.52
C GLY A 521 35.23 112.45 -8.63
N ARG A 522 33.92 112.68 -8.47
CA ARG A 522 33.30 114.02 -8.47
C ARG A 522 33.85 114.93 -7.37
N LEU A 523 34.23 114.36 -6.22
CA LEU A 523 34.87 115.09 -5.12
C LEU A 523 36.36 115.37 -5.38
N GLN A 524 37.10 114.42 -5.96
CA GLN A 524 38.53 114.61 -6.28
C GLN A 524 38.76 115.71 -7.33
N ASP A 525 37.92 115.80 -8.36
CA ASP A 525 37.99 116.88 -9.36
C ASP A 525 37.62 118.26 -8.79
N LEU A 526 36.91 118.31 -7.65
CA LEU A 526 36.65 119.54 -6.91
C LEU A 526 37.87 120.02 -6.10
N VAL A 527 38.74 119.08 -5.69
CA VAL A 527 40.01 119.36 -5.01
C VAL A 527 41.07 119.82 -6.01
N ARG A 528 41.26 119.09 -7.13
CA ARG A 528 42.25 119.43 -8.17
C ARG A 528 42.04 120.84 -8.76
N LYS A 529 40.80 121.33 -8.79
CA LYS A 529 40.46 122.70 -9.22
C LYS A 529 40.84 123.81 -8.20
N ARG A 530 41.36 123.45 -7.03
CA ARG A 530 41.87 124.39 -6.01
C ARG A 530 43.39 124.44 -5.90
N GLU A 531 44.11 123.50 -6.50
CA GLU A 531 45.56 123.33 -6.32
C GLU A 531 46.41 124.02 -7.41
N GLN A 532 45.78 124.58 -8.45
CA GLN A 532 46.45 125.44 -9.44
C GLN A 532 46.62 126.87 -8.89
N GLY A 533 47.49 127.04 -7.90
CA GLY A 533 47.72 128.34 -7.26
C GLY A 533 49.09 128.50 -6.60
N LEU A 534 49.86 129.47 -7.10
CA LEU A 534 51.07 130.06 -6.54
C LEU A 534 52.37 129.23 -6.58
N GLY A 535 53.46 129.93 -6.87
CA GLY A 535 54.84 129.45 -6.86
C GLY A 535 55.80 130.62 -7.05
N SER A 536 57.11 130.33 -7.09
CA SER A 536 58.23 131.28 -7.23
C SER A 536 58.53 132.19 -6.03
N ALA A 537 59.75 132.09 -5.50
CA ALA A 537 60.74 133.17 -5.58
C ALA A 537 62.10 132.68 -5.05
N GLU A 538 63.00 132.25 -5.94
CA GLU A 538 64.40 131.98 -5.60
C GLU A 538 65.20 133.30 -5.56
N GLY A 539 66.13 133.47 -4.61
CA GLY A 539 66.86 134.75 -4.50
C GLY A 539 67.93 134.91 -3.40
N LEU A 540 68.04 134.00 -2.43
CA LEU A 540 69.12 134.01 -1.40
C LEU A 540 70.11 132.83 -1.54
N ILE A 541 70.24 132.29 -2.75
CA ILE A 541 71.15 131.17 -3.05
C ILE A 541 72.57 131.71 -3.26
N SER A 542 73.37 131.66 -2.20
CA SER A 542 74.84 131.70 -2.21
C SER A 542 75.39 131.50 -0.79
N GLY A 543 74.97 132.35 0.16
CA GLY A 543 75.44 132.29 1.55
C GLY A 543 75.03 131.05 2.36
N LEU A 544 74.13 130.21 1.82
CA LEU A 544 73.67 128.97 2.47
C LEU A 544 74.52 127.74 2.08
N GLN A 545 75.27 127.76 0.98
CA GLN A 545 75.95 126.57 0.46
C GLN A 545 77.06 126.09 1.42
N ASP A 546 77.85 127.00 2.00
CA ASP A 546 78.88 126.70 3.00
C ASP A 546 78.32 126.09 4.31
N SER A 547 77.02 126.28 4.58
CA SER A 547 76.33 125.65 5.72
C SER A 547 75.77 124.26 5.38
N GLN A 548 75.48 124.01 4.09
CA GLN A 548 74.92 122.77 3.59
C GLN A 548 75.91 121.60 3.66
N GLU A 549 77.18 121.82 3.31
CA GLU A 549 78.21 120.76 3.32
C GLU A 549 78.43 120.16 4.73
N ARG A 550 78.38 121.00 5.77
CA ARG A 550 78.55 120.54 7.17
C ARG A 550 77.38 119.65 7.62
N LEU A 551 76.15 120.07 7.31
CA LEU A 551 74.94 119.30 7.60
C LEU A 551 74.87 117.98 6.79
N GLN A 552 75.39 117.96 5.56
CA GLN A 552 75.50 116.73 4.76
C GLN A 552 76.45 115.70 5.41
N SER A 553 77.54 116.15 6.02
CA SER A 553 78.46 115.26 6.74
C SER A 553 77.79 114.59 7.95
N GLU A 554 77.12 115.36 8.80
CA GLU A 554 76.39 114.83 9.98
C GLU A 554 75.21 113.92 9.57
N LEU A 555 74.50 114.28 8.50
CA LEU A 555 73.44 113.45 7.92
C LEU A 555 73.96 112.07 7.48
N SER A 556 75.15 111.99 6.88
CA SER A 556 75.75 110.71 6.48
C SER A 556 76.05 109.79 7.68
N ALA A 557 76.53 110.36 8.79
CA ALA A 557 76.79 109.62 10.02
C ALA A 557 75.49 109.16 10.72
N ALA A 558 74.40 109.93 10.63
CA ALA A 558 73.08 109.50 11.08
C ALA A 558 72.50 108.38 10.20
N GLN A 559 72.69 108.45 8.88
CA GLN A 559 72.26 107.41 7.93
C GLN A 559 73.01 106.08 8.12
N GLY A 560 74.27 106.11 8.57
CA GLY A 560 75.02 104.91 8.96
C GLY A 560 74.34 104.17 10.12
N ARG A 561 74.16 104.85 11.26
CA ARG A 561 73.51 104.28 12.45
C ARG A 561 72.08 103.80 12.19
N LEU A 562 71.32 104.51 11.35
CA LEU A 562 69.96 104.11 10.94
C LEU A 562 69.96 102.82 10.10
N ARG A 563 71.06 102.51 9.40
CA ARG A 563 71.22 101.27 8.63
C ARG A 563 71.54 100.10 9.55
N GLU A 564 72.52 100.26 10.43
CA GLU A 564 72.90 99.27 11.45
C GLU A 564 71.69 98.85 12.31
N THR A 565 70.88 99.82 12.77
CA THR A 565 69.66 99.52 13.54
C THR A 565 68.57 98.83 12.71
N ARG A 566 68.50 99.07 11.39
CA ARG A 566 67.56 98.36 10.50
C ARG A 566 67.99 96.93 10.24
N GLU A 567 69.29 96.70 10.02
CA GLU A 567 69.86 95.37 9.80
C GLU A 567 69.71 94.49 11.06
N ALA A 568 69.90 95.07 12.26
CA ALA A 568 69.60 94.40 13.52
C ALA A 568 68.11 94.08 13.69
N LEU A 569 67.21 95.01 13.34
CA LEU A 569 65.76 94.82 13.48
C LEU A 569 65.23 93.74 12.52
N LEU A 570 65.71 93.71 11.26
CA LEU A 570 65.43 92.65 10.29
C LEU A 570 65.94 91.28 10.75
N SER A 571 67.05 91.22 11.49
CA SER A 571 67.55 89.96 12.08
C SER A 571 66.59 89.40 13.14
N VAL A 572 66.07 90.29 14.00
CA VAL A 572 65.09 89.93 15.05
C VAL A 572 63.72 89.58 14.46
N GLU A 573 63.27 90.29 13.42
CA GLU A 573 62.06 89.93 12.68
C GLU A 573 62.19 88.54 12.05
N ALA A 574 63.32 88.24 11.40
CA ALA A 574 63.58 86.92 10.82
C ALA A 574 63.75 85.81 11.87
N GLU A 575 64.16 86.12 13.11
CA GLU A 575 64.17 85.19 14.24
C GLU A 575 62.76 84.93 14.76
N LEU A 576 61.94 85.97 14.92
CA LEU A 576 60.54 85.87 15.32
C LEU A 576 59.72 85.05 14.31
N GLU A 577 59.95 85.23 13.02
CA GLU A 577 59.33 84.42 11.96
C GLU A 577 59.75 82.95 12.04
N ARG A 578 61.02 82.65 12.36
CA ARG A 578 61.53 81.27 12.52
C ARG A 578 60.94 80.57 13.74
N GLU A 579 60.84 81.25 14.88
CA GLU A 579 60.16 80.70 16.06
C GLU A 579 58.67 80.50 15.82
N ARG A 580 58.01 81.44 15.11
CA ARG A 580 56.60 81.31 14.74
C ARG A 580 56.35 80.10 13.83
N HIS A 581 57.18 79.86 12.82
CA HIS A 581 57.06 78.68 11.97
C HIS A 581 57.19 77.37 12.77
N GLN A 582 58.19 77.26 13.66
CA GLN A 582 58.34 76.08 14.53
C GLN A 582 57.12 75.87 15.46
N HIS A 583 56.51 76.95 15.95
CA HIS A 583 55.29 76.86 16.76
C HIS A 583 54.06 76.45 15.94
N GLU A 584 53.95 76.89 14.69
CA GLU A 584 52.88 76.49 13.77
C GLU A 584 53.05 75.03 13.28
N GLU A 585 54.28 74.58 13.03
CA GLU A 585 54.62 73.17 12.71
C GLU A 585 54.29 72.23 13.87
N THR A 586 54.69 72.58 15.10
CA THR A 586 54.38 71.75 16.29
C THR A 586 52.88 71.72 16.61
N LEU A 587 52.16 72.84 16.42
CA LEU A 587 50.70 72.87 16.49
C LEU A 587 50.01 72.04 15.39
N ALA A 588 50.60 71.93 14.20
CA ALA A 588 50.08 71.06 13.15
C ALA A 588 50.29 69.58 13.49
N ALA A 589 51.50 69.20 13.94
CA ALA A 589 51.83 67.83 14.33
C ALA A 589 50.91 67.29 15.44
N MET A 590 50.68 68.08 16.50
CA MET A 590 49.78 67.70 17.61
C MET A 590 48.33 67.48 17.15
N LYS A 591 47.83 68.30 16.21
CA LYS A 591 46.48 68.16 15.64
C LYS A 591 46.35 66.91 14.78
N GLU A 592 47.37 66.59 14.00
CA GLU A 592 47.36 65.39 13.16
C GLU A 592 47.43 64.11 14.01
N GLU A 593 48.19 64.10 15.12
CA GLU A 593 48.18 62.98 16.07
C GLU A 593 46.83 62.81 16.79
N GLU A 594 46.22 63.91 17.26
CA GLU A 594 44.90 63.86 17.90
C GLU A 594 43.81 63.37 16.93
N LYS A 595 43.81 63.88 15.69
CA LYS A 595 42.94 63.41 14.60
C LYS A 595 43.14 61.91 14.33
N LEU A 596 44.38 61.45 14.15
CA LEU A 596 44.69 60.03 13.99
C LEU A 596 44.23 59.20 15.20
N ARG A 597 44.16 59.76 16.41
CA ARG A 597 43.61 59.07 17.59
C ARG A 597 42.08 58.96 17.53
N VAL A 598 41.39 60.02 17.09
CA VAL A 598 39.93 60.03 16.87
C VAL A 598 39.54 59.06 15.75
N ASP A 599 40.23 59.09 14.61
CA ASP A 599 39.96 58.22 13.46
C ASP A 599 40.14 56.73 13.85
N ARG A 600 41.20 56.41 14.61
CA ARG A 600 41.39 55.06 15.18
C ARG A 600 40.25 54.67 16.11
N MET A 601 39.81 55.56 17.02
CA MET A 601 38.68 55.28 17.93
C MET A 601 37.35 55.10 17.18
N ALA A 602 37.11 55.85 16.10
CA ALA A 602 35.92 55.70 15.27
C ALA A 602 35.90 54.32 14.57
N HIS A 603 37.02 53.94 13.94
CA HIS A 603 37.14 52.64 13.26
C HIS A 603 37.05 51.46 14.26
N ASP A 604 37.67 51.61 15.44
CA ASP A 604 37.58 50.64 16.53
C ASP A 604 36.15 50.42 17.02
N LEU A 605 35.28 51.44 16.96
CA LEU A 605 33.86 51.33 17.29
C LEU A 605 33.08 50.72 16.12
N GLU A 606 33.36 51.13 14.88
CA GLU A 606 32.72 50.62 13.67
C GLU A 606 32.92 49.11 13.49
N ILE A 607 34.13 48.60 13.76
CA ILE A 607 34.42 47.16 13.80
C ILE A 607 33.59 46.45 14.88
N LYS A 608 33.47 47.03 16.09
CA LYS A 608 32.70 46.44 17.19
C LYS A 608 31.19 46.45 16.90
N TRP A 609 30.67 47.49 16.27
CA TRP A 609 29.26 47.57 15.86
C TRP A 609 28.93 46.61 14.73
N THR A 610 29.78 46.51 13.71
CA THR A 610 29.57 45.57 12.59
C THR A 610 29.69 44.11 13.02
N GLU A 611 30.62 43.76 13.91
CA GLU A 611 30.75 42.42 14.46
C GLU A 611 29.61 42.06 15.43
N ASN A 612 29.18 42.98 16.30
CA ASN A 612 27.97 42.76 17.12
C ASN A 612 26.72 42.52 16.24
N LEU A 613 26.51 43.37 15.24
CA LEU A 613 25.37 43.23 14.32
C LEU A 613 25.43 41.89 13.56
N ARG A 614 26.62 41.44 13.17
CA ARG A 614 26.86 40.13 12.57
C ARG A 614 26.49 38.99 13.52
N GLN A 615 26.89 39.08 14.79
CA GLN A 615 26.59 38.06 15.80
C GLN A 615 25.10 37.95 16.10
N GLU A 616 24.38 39.08 16.26
CA GLU A 616 22.92 39.05 16.41
C GLU A 616 22.22 38.51 15.14
N CYS A 617 22.71 38.87 13.94
CA CYS A 617 22.21 38.29 12.69
C CYS A 617 22.47 36.78 12.58
N CYS A 618 23.53 36.25 13.18
CA CYS A 618 23.78 34.80 13.26
C CYS A 618 22.84 34.13 14.26
N LYS A 619 22.68 34.67 15.47
CA LYS A 619 21.76 34.14 16.50
C LYS A 619 20.33 34.04 15.98
N LEU A 620 19.79 35.13 15.42
CA LEU A 620 18.44 35.16 14.87
C LEU A 620 18.23 34.14 13.73
N ARG A 621 19.28 33.83 12.95
CA ARG A 621 19.23 32.78 11.93
C ARG A 621 19.26 31.38 12.54
N GLU A 622 20.05 31.16 13.60
CA GLU A 622 20.13 29.87 14.30
C GLU A 622 18.85 29.59 15.10
N GLU A 623 18.28 30.60 15.76
CA GLU A 623 16.98 30.55 16.45
C GLU A 623 15.85 30.20 15.47
N LEU A 624 15.74 30.93 14.35
CA LEU A 624 14.74 30.64 13.31
C LEU A 624 14.92 29.24 12.70
N ARG A 625 16.18 28.80 12.50
CA ARG A 625 16.51 27.45 12.02
C ARG A 625 16.09 26.36 13.02
N LEU A 626 16.33 26.58 14.31
CA LEU A 626 15.92 25.67 15.39
C LEU A 626 14.41 25.63 15.55
N GLN A 627 13.73 26.77 15.46
CA GLN A 627 12.27 26.85 15.50
C GLN A 627 11.63 26.09 14.33
N HIS A 628 12.13 26.26 13.10
CA HIS A 628 11.69 25.46 11.96
C HIS A 628 12.01 23.96 12.09
N GLU A 629 13.10 23.57 12.77
CA GLU A 629 13.37 22.16 13.08
C GLU A 629 12.40 21.60 14.12
N GLU A 630 11.99 22.38 15.12
CA GLU A 630 11.04 21.95 16.16
C GLU A 630 9.60 21.92 15.65
N ASP A 631 9.19 22.88 14.83
CA ASP A 631 7.93 22.88 14.09
C ASP A 631 7.86 21.65 13.17
N LYS A 632 8.95 21.32 12.46
CA LYS A 632 9.04 20.13 11.62
C LYS A 632 8.97 18.83 12.44
N LYS A 633 9.64 18.76 13.60
CA LYS A 633 9.54 17.60 14.53
C LYS A 633 8.11 17.43 15.04
N SER A 634 7.47 18.50 15.50
CA SER A 634 6.12 18.46 16.06
C SER A 634 5.09 18.08 14.99
N ALA A 635 5.17 18.64 13.78
CA ALA A 635 4.32 18.25 12.65
C ALA A 635 4.52 16.78 12.24
N MET A 636 5.75 16.28 12.15
CA MET A 636 6.01 14.86 11.88
C MET A 636 5.51 13.95 13.01
N SER A 637 5.62 14.38 14.27
CA SER A 637 5.09 13.64 15.44
C SER A 637 3.57 13.57 15.42
N GLN A 638 2.88 14.67 15.09
CA GLN A 638 1.43 14.69 14.93
C GLN A 638 0.97 13.79 13.77
N LEU A 639 1.64 13.83 12.61
CA LEU A 639 1.38 12.93 11.49
C LEU A 639 1.60 11.45 11.85
N LEU A 640 2.65 11.14 12.63
CA LEU A 640 2.89 9.79 13.16
C LEU A 640 1.75 9.33 14.07
N GLN A 641 1.29 10.18 15.00
CA GLN A 641 0.16 9.84 15.87
C GLN A 641 -1.15 9.68 15.10
N LEU A 642 -1.42 10.49 14.08
CA LEU A 642 -2.60 10.35 13.23
C LEU A 642 -2.56 9.04 12.45
N LYS A 643 -1.45 8.75 11.77
CA LYS A 643 -1.23 7.48 11.05
C LYS A 643 -1.37 6.26 11.98
N GLU A 644 -0.87 6.34 13.21
CA GLU A 644 -0.96 5.22 14.16
C GLU A 644 -2.40 5.05 14.69
N ARG A 645 -3.14 6.13 14.92
CA ARG A 645 -4.59 6.10 15.22
C ARG A 645 -5.40 5.51 14.08
N GLU A 646 -5.14 5.92 12.83
CA GLU A 646 -5.80 5.39 11.64
C GLU A 646 -5.51 3.90 11.45
N LYS A 647 -4.23 3.48 11.59
CA LYS A 647 -3.83 2.07 11.50
C LYS A 647 -4.49 1.20 12.58
N ASN A 648 -4.65 1.73 13.80
CA ASN A 648 -5.32 1.00 14.87
C ASN A 648 -6.84 0.99 14.70
N ALA A 649 -7.47 2.10 14.31
CA ALA A 649 -8.90 2.10 13.96
C ALA A 649 -9.24 1.15 12.79
N ALA A 650 -8.34 1.04 11.81
CA ALA A 650 -8.44 0.04 10.73
C ALA A 650 -8.27 -1.39 11.25
N ARG A 651 -7.30 -1.67 12.13
CA ARG A 651 -7.17 -2.98 12.80
C ARG A 651 -8.45 -3.33 13.56
N ASP A 652 -8.95 -2.44 14.41
CA ASP A 652 -10.15 -2.69 15.21
C ASP A 652 -11.38 -2.94 14.32
N SER A 653 -11.50 -2.27 13.17
CA SER A 653 -12.61 -2.49 12.24
C SER A 653 -12.52 -3.85 11.55
N TRP A 654 -11.31 -4.27 11.15
CA TRP A 654 -11.05 -5.62 10.62
C TRP A 654 -11.18 -6.71 11.68
N GLN A 655 -10.76 -6.46 12.91
CA GLN A 655 -10.82 -7.42 14.01
C GLN A 655 -12.28 -7.70 14.41
N ARG A 656 -13.12 -6.66 14.52
CA ARG A 656 -14.59 -6.84 14.61
C ARG A 656 -15.17 -7.54 13.39
N LYS A 657 -14.60 -7.36 12.19
CA LYS A 657 -15.03 -8.08 10.98
C LYS A 657 -14.71 -9.58 11.05
N VAL A 658 -13.58 -9.93 11.65
CA VAL A 658 -13.19 -11.32 11.91
C VAL A 658 -14.06 -11.92 13.01
N GLU A 659 -14.36 -11.18 14.08
CA GLU A 659 -15.30 -11.58 15.14
C GLU A 659 -16.72 -11.82 14.56
N ASP A 660 -17.28 -10.87 13.81
CA ASP A 660 -18.56 -11.03 13.08
C ASP A 660 -18.60 -12.33 12.25
N LEU A 661 -17.49 -12.68 11.58
CA LEU A 661 -17.39 -13.85 10.70
C LEU A 661 -17.17 -15.14 11.48
N LEU A 662 -16.42 -15.12 12.58
CA LEU A 662 -16.26 -16.25 13.48
C LEU A 662 -17.59 -16.61 14.17
N ASP A 663 -18.40 -15.62 14.54
CA ASP A 663 -19.75 -15.82 15.08
C ASP A 663 -20.72 -16.37 14.01
N GLN A 664 -20.63 -15.91 12.76
CA GLN A 664 -21.39 -16.52 11.66
C GLN A 664 -20.96 -17.97 11.40
N ILE A 665 -19.66 -18.28 11.47
CA ILE A 665 -19.12 -19.63 11.32
C ILE A 665 -19.53 -20.52 12.51
N SER A 666 -19.57 -20.00 13.74
CA SER A 666 -20.02 -20.76 14.92
C SER A 666 -21.51 -21.07 14.85
N LEU A 667 -22.34 -20.10 14.44
CA LEU A 667 -23.78 -20.30 14.23
C LEU A 667 -24.08 -21.26 13.07
N LEU A 668 -23.31 -21.22 11.98
CA LEU A 668 -23.40 -22.19 10.88
C LEU A 668 -22.98 -23.59 11.33
N LYS A 669 -21.90 -23.73 12.11
CA LYS A 669 -21.50 -25.00 12.71
C LYS A 669 -22.60 -25.55 13.62
N GLN A 670 -23.15 -24.74 14.51
CA GLN A 670 -24.22 -25.16 15.42
C GLN A 670 -25.49 -25.60 14.66
N ASN A 671 -25.85 -24.92 13.56
CA ASN A 671 -26.97 -25.33 12.70
C ASN A 671 -26.68 -26.64 11.94
N LEU A 672 -25.46 -26.82 11.42
CA LEU A 672 -25.05 -28.07 10.75
C LEU A 672 -25.01 -29.24 11.74
N GLU A 673 -24.46 -29.03 12.93
CA GLU A 673 -24.39 -30.02 14.01
C GLU A 673 -25.80 -30.38 14.54
N MET A 674 -26.70 -29.38 14.62
CA MET A 674 -28.13 -29.64 14.89
C MET A 674 -28.79 -30.45 13.76
N GLN A 675 -28.61 -30.10 12.48
CA GLN A 675 -29.12 -30.90 11.36
C GLN A 675 -28.55 -32.32 11.35
N LEU A 676 -27.28 -32.50 11.71
CA LEU A 676 -26.61 -33.79 11.77
C LEU A 676 -27.09 -34.63 12.96
N SER A 677 -27.36 -34.02 14.11
CA SER A 677 -28.03 -34.70 15.24
C SER A 677 -29.48 -35.11 14.91
N GLN A 678 -30.20 -34.31 14.11
CA GLN A 678 -31.56 -34.61 13.65
C GLN A 678 -31.58 -35.72 12.61
N SER A 679 -30.64 -35.75 11.67
CA SER A 679 -30.50 -36.86 10.71
C SER A 679 -30.00 -38.14 11.40
N GLN A 680 -29.10 -38.05 12.38
CA GLN A 680 -28.62 -39.18 13.17
C GLN A 680 -29.71 -39.77 14.07
N THR A 681 -30.55 -38.96 14.71
CA THR A 681 -31.71 -39.46 15.47
C THR A 681 -32.80 -40.04 14.56
N SER A 682 -32.99 -39.48 13.37
CA SER A 682 -33.87 -40.07 12.34
C SER A 682 -33.34 -41.43 11.85
N LEU A 683 -32.03 -41.54 11.61
CA LEU A 683 -31.36 -42.79 11.24
C LEU A 683 -31.47 -43.83 12.36
N GLN A 684 -31.25 -43.45 13.62
CA GLN A 684 -31.44 -44.33 14.78
C GLN A 684 -32.89 -44.81 14.91
N HIS A 685 -33.88 -43.94 14.66
CA HIS A 685 -35.28 -44.34 14.69
C HIS A 685 -35.63 -45.33 13.57
N LEU A 686 -35.16 -45.08 12.34
CA LEU A 686 -35.33 -45.99 11.21
C LEU A 686 -34.59 -47.33 11.43
N GLN A 687 -33.41 -47.29 12.04
CA GLN A 687 -32.64 -48.48 12.39
C GLN A 687 -33.33 -49.30 13.51
N ALA A 688 -33.98 -48.63 14.47
CA ALA A 688 -34.83 -49.28 15.46
C ALA A 688 -36.09 -49.90 14.84
N GLN A 689 -36.74 -49.22 13.88
CA GLN A 689 -37.85 -49.80 13.11
C GLN A 689 -37.40 -51.04 12.32
N PHE A 690 -36.24 -51.00 11.64
CA PHE A 690 -35.71 -52.17 10.94
C PHE A 690 -35.33 -53.32 11.87
N THR A 691 -34.81 -53.07 13.08
CA THR A 691 -34.56 -54.15 14.04
C THR A 691 -35.85 -54.71 14.63
N GLN A 692 -36.89 -53.88 14.82
CA GLN A 692 -38.21 -54.32 15.26
C GLN A 692 -38.94 -55.16 14.20
N GLU A 693 -38.97 -54.72 12.94
CA GLU A 693 -39.49 -55.50 11.81
C GLU A 693 -38.71 -56.81 11.64
N ARG A 694 -37.38 -56.79 11.75
CA ARG A 694 -36.58 -58.03 11.68
C ARG A 694 -36.86 -58.98 12.86
N GLN A 695 -37.07 -58.45 14.07
CA GLN A 695 -37.48 -59.27 15.22
C GLN A 695 -38.86 -59.90 15.00
N ARG A 696 -39.84 -59.10 14.53
CA ARG A 696 -41.18 -59.59 14.17
C ARG A 696 -41.12 -60.68 13.10
N LEU A 697 -40.38 -60.47 12.01
CA LEU A 697 -40.20 -61.49 10.96
C LEU A 697 -39.47 -62.75 11.45
N THR A 698 -38.59 -62.62 12.45
CA THR A 698 -37.96 -63.79 13.11
C THR A 698 -38.99 -64.56 13.93
N GLN A 699 -39.86 -63.87 14.68
CA GLN A 699 -40.95 -64.49 15.44
C GLN A 699 -42.00 -65.14 14.53
N GLU A 700 -42.39 -64.49 13.44
CA GLU A 700 -43.30 -65.06 12.43
C GLU A 700 -42.69 -66.32 11.75
N LEU A 701 -41.36 -66.37 11.58
CA LEU A 701 -40.66 -67.57 11.12
C LEU A 701 -40.59 -68.67 12.19
N GLU A 702 -40.30 -68.33 13.45
CA GLU A 702 -40.29 -69.27 14.58
C GLU A 702 -41.69 -69.89 14.80
N GLU A 703 -42.75 -69.09 14.76
CA GLU A 703 -44.14 -69.58 14.82
C GLU A 703 -44.50 -70.49 13.64
N LEU A 704 -44.04 -70.17 12.43
CA LEU A 704 -44.23 -71.04 11.25
C LEU A 704 -43.44 -72.35 11.39
N GLU A 705 -42.20 -72.31 11.86
CA GLU A 705 -41.42 -73.52 12.13
C GLU A 705 -42.07 -74.39 13.21
N GLU A 706 -42.57 -73.80 14.31
CA GLU A 706 -43.34 -74.55 15.31
C GLU A 706 -44.60 -75.18 14.71
N GLN A 707 -45.38 -74.43 13.91
CA GLN A 707 -46.55 -75.00 13.21
C GLN A 707 -46.17 -76.13 12.26
N HIS A 708 -45.04 -76.02 11.54
CA HIS A 708 -44.54 -77.09 10.67
C HIS A 708 -44.06 -78.31 11.49
N GLN A 709 -43.40 -78.10 12.63
CA GLN A 709 -43.02 -79.18 13.54
C GLN A 709 -44.25 -79.86 14.18
N GLN A 710 -45.29 -79.11 14.55
CA GLN A 710 -46.55 -79.64 15.07
C GLN A 710 -47.31 -80.44 14.01
N ARG A 711 -47.43 -79.92 12.77
CA ARG A 711 -47.97 -80.66 11.61
C ARG A 711 -47.19 -81.94 11.34
N HIS A 712 -45.86 -81.92 11.45
CA HIS A 712 -44.99 -83.08 11.25
C HIS A 712 -45.10 -84.12 12.38
N LYS A 713 -45.29 -83.69 13.64
CA LYS A 713 -45.60 -84.57 14.78
C LYS A 713 -46.97 -85.25 14.58
N SER A 714 -48.01 -84.46 14.30
CA SER A 714 -49.37 -84.98 14.04
C SER A 714 -49.41 -85.93 12.83
N LEU A 715 -48.66 -85.65 11.76
CA LEU A 715 -48.54 -86.55 10.61
C LEU A 715 -47.81 -87.86 10.96
N LYS A 716 -46.80 -87.81 11.81
CA LYS A 716 -46.13 -89.02 12.34
C LYS A 716 -47.04 -89.83 13.26
N GLU A 717 -47.79 -89.18 14.13
CA GLU A 717 -48.78 -89.82 15.01
C GLU A 717 -49.89 -90.48 14.18
N ALA A 718 -50.43 -89.80 13.17
CA ALA A 718 -51.38 -90.37 12.22
C ALA A 718 -50.79 -91.54 11.43
N HIS A 719 -49.52 -91.49 11.03
CA HIS A 719 -48.84 -92.60 10.35
C HIS A 719 -48.60 -93.79 11.31
N VAL A 720 -48.27 -93.56 12.58
CA VAL A 720 -48.12 -94.62 13.59
C VAL A 720 -49.48 -95.28 13.86
N LEU A 721 -50.55 -94.50 14.01
CA LEU A 721 -51.90 -95.02 14.18
C LEU A 721 -52.36 -95.81 12.95
N ALA A 722 -52.12 -95.31 11.73
CA ALA A 722 -52.42 -96.03 10.49
C ALA A 722 -51.63 -97.33 10.35
N PHE A 723 -50.36 -97.34 10.78
CA PHE A 723 -49.53 -98.55 10.80
C PHE A 723 -50.04 -99.55 11.84
N GLN A 724 -50.42 -99.08 13.03
CA GLN A 724 -51.04 -99.91 14.07
C GLN A 724 -52.38 -100.51 13.64
N THR A 725 -53.23 -99.75 12.93
CA THR A 725 -54.48 -100.32 12.38
C THR A 725 -54.19 -101.35 11.28
N MET A 726 -53.20 -101.11 10.41
CA MET A 726 -52.77 -102.10 9.41
C MET A 726 -52.16 -103.36 10.05
N GLU A 727 -51.39 -103.23 11.13
CA GLU A 727 -50.87 -104.37 11.89
C GLU A 727 -51.99 -105.12 12.61
N GLU A 728 -52.93 -104.42 13.26
CA GLU A 728 -54.12 -105.04 13.85
C GLU A 728 -54.99 -105.77 12.82
N GLU A 729 -55.20 -105.18 11.64
CA GLU A 729 -55.97 -105.81 10.55
C GLU A 729 -55.25 -107.04 10.01
N LYS A 730 -53.94 -106.94 9.74
CA LYS A 730 -53.10 -108.08 9.39
C LYS A 730 -53.10 -109.17 10.46
N GLU A 731 -53.08 -108.82 11.75
CA GLU A 731 -53.22 -109.80 12.84
C GLU A 731 -54.63 -110.41 12.90
N LYS A 732 -55.69 -109.65 12.60
CA LYS A 732 -57.06 -110.17 12.51
C LYS A 732 -57.21 -111.13 11.34
N GLU A 733 -56.62 -110.82 10.18
CA GLU A 733 -56.51 -111.71 9.02
C GLU A 733 -55.67 -112.95 9.35
N GLN A 734 -54.52 -112.79 10.01
CA GLN A 734 -53.68 -113.93 10.41
C GLN A 734 -54.41 -114.81 11.42
N ARG A 735 -55.12 -114.25 12.41
CA ARG A 735 -55.97 -115.01 13.35
C ARG A 735 -57.15 -115.68 12.63
N ALA A 736 -57.71 -115.06 11.60
CA ALA A 736 -58.75 -115.67 10.76
C ALA A 736 -58.20 -116.84 9.93
N LEU A 737 -56.99 -116.70 9.38
CA LEU A 737 -56.28 -117.78 8.67
C LEU A 737 -55.87 -118.91 9.62
N GLU A 738 -55.36 -118.59 10.81
CA GLU A 738 -55.01 -119.57 11.85
C GLU A 738 -56.25 -120.31 12.37
N THR A 739 -57.36 -119.61 12.62
CA THR A 739 -58.62 -120.26 13.03
C THR A 739 -59.26 -121.05 11.90
N HIS A 740 -59.17 -120.62 10.63
CA HIS A 740 -59.57 -121.42 9.48
C HIS A 740 -58.68 -122.66 9.29
N LEU A 741 -57.37 -122.54 9.52
CA LEU A 741 -56.41 -123.64 9.48
C LEU A 741 -56.63 -124.62 10.65
N GLN A 742 -57.01 -124.13 11.83
CA GLN A 742 -57.41 -124.95 12.98
C GLN A 742 -58.78 -125.62 12.75
N GLN A 743 -59.74 -124.93 12.13
CA GLN A 743 -61.02 -125.52 11.74
C GLN A 743 -60.80 -126.63 10.71
N LYS A 744 -59.99 -126.38 9.66
CA LYS A 744 -59.55 -127.41 8.72
C LYS A 744 -58.84 -128.56 9.41
N HIS A 745 -57.81 -128.31 10.23
CA HIS A 745 -57.16 -129.37 11.01
C HIS A 745 -58.14 -130.12 11.92
N SER A 746 -59.18 -129.49 12.46
CA SER A 746 -60.19 -130.16 13.30
C SER A 746 -61.15 -131.03 12.49
N ALA A 747 -61.54 -130.59 11.30
CA ALA A 747 -62.36 -131.35 10.35
C ALA A 747 -61.55 -132.50 9.73
N GLU A 748 -60.29 -132.25 9.40
CA GLU A 748 -59.31 -133.24 8.95
C GLU A 748 -58.97 -134.23 10.07
N LEU A 749 -58.83 -133.80 11.33
CA LEU A 749 -58.71 -134.74 12.47
C LEU A 749 -60.00 -135.54 12.70
N GLN A 750 -61.18 -135.00 12.39
CA GLN A 750 -62.43 -135.74 12.53
C GLN A 750 -62.58 -136.77 11.42
N ALA A 751 -62.38 -136.37 10.16
CA ALA A 751 -62.28 -137.27 9.02
C ALA A 751 -61.18 -138.33 9.22
N LEU A 752 -60.02 -137.96 9.78
CA LEU A 752 -58.94 -138.88 10.12
C LEU A 752 -59.26 -139.76 11.32
N LYS A 753 -60.09 -139.35 12.29
CA LYS A 753 -60.56 -140.22 13.38
C LYS A 753 -61.56 -141.25 12.89
N ASP A 754 -62.49 -140.84 12.03
CA ASP A 754 -63.49 -141.75 11.48
C ASP A 754 -62.85 -142.68 10.43
N ALA A 755 -61.94 -142.18 9.59
CA ALA A 755 -61.05 -143.00 8.76
C ALA A 755 -60.09 -143.85 9.59
N HIS A 756 -59.60 -143.42 10.76
CA HIS A 756 -58.82 -144.30 11.66
C HIS A 756 -59.69 -145.37 12.32
N ARG A 757 -61.01 -145.18 12.51
CA ARG A 757 -61.89 -146.26 12.97
C ARG A 757 -61.91 -147.40 11.95
N GLU A 758 -62.00 -147.07 10.66
CA GLU A 758 -62.01 -148.02 9.55
C GLU A 758 -60.59 -148.56 9.26
N SER A 759 -59.57 -147.71 9.34
CA SER A 759 -58.18 -148.04 9.04
C SER A 759 -57.47 -148.79 10.17
N MET A 760 -57.87 -148.65 11.45
CA MET A 760 -57.34 -149.48 12.54
C MET A 760 -57.77 -150.95 12.46
N GLU A 761 -58.82 -151.26 11.69
CA GLU A 761 -59.18 -152.65 11.36
C GLU A 761 -58.32 -153.21 10.22
N GLY A 762 -57.78 -152.35 9.33
CA GLY A 762 -56.81 -152.71 8.28
C GLY A 762 -55.34 -152.74 8.74
N PHE A 763 -54.88 -151.77 9.53
CA PHE A 763 -53.49 -151.68 10.01
C PHE A 763 -53.04 -152.87 10.87
N ARG A 764 -53.98 -153.69 11.35
CA ARG A 764 -53.69 -154.98 12.01
C ARG A 764 -53.17 -156.06 11.05
N ALA A 765 -53.35 -155.93 9.74
CA ALA A 765 -52.92 -156.91 8.75
C ALA A 765 -51.64 -156.50 7.99
N GLU A 766 -51.37 -155.20 7.84
CA GLU A 766 -50.32 -154.71 6.92
C GLU A 766 -49.06 -154.16 7.62
N MET A 767 -49.10 -153.94 8.95
CA MET A 767 -47.93 -153.53 9.72
C MET A 767 -46.90 -154.66 9.95
N GLU A 768 -47.22 -155.91 9.56
CA GLU A 768 -46.42 -157.10 9.87
C GLU A 768 -45.35 -157.45 8.80
N GLN A 769 -45.27 -156.70 7.68
CA GLN A 769 -44.29 -156.97 6.62
C GLN A 769 -43.11 -155.96 6.57
N GLU A 770 -43.22 -154.83 5.85
CA GLU A 770 -42.04 -154.17 5.25
C GLU A 770 -41.79 -152.70 5.68
N LEU A 771 -41.92 -152.42 6.99
CA LEU A 771 -41.40 -151.17 7.60
C LEU A 771 -39.85 -151.17 7.71
N GLN A 772 -39.21 -152.31 7.44
CA GLN A 772 -37.77 -152.55 7.56
C GLN A 772 -37.33 -153.15 6.21
N THR A 773 -36.68 -152.41 5.29
CA THR A 773 -35.33 -151.84 5.48
C THR A 773 -35.06 -150.52 4.76
N LEU A 774 -35.78 -150.20 3.67
CA LEU A 774 -35.24 -149.39 2.57
C LEU A 774 -35.41 -147.85 2.68
N ARG A 775 -35.87 -147.31 3.82
CA ARG A 775 -36.21 -145.88 3.95
C ARG A 775 -35.25 -145.01 4.76
N PHE A 776 -34.32 -145.58 5.52
CA PHE A 776 -33.48 -144.80 6.44
C PHE A 776 -32.17 -144.28 5.82
N GLU A 777 -31.64 -144.97 4.80
CA GLU A 777 -30.26 -144.76 4.33
C GLU A 777 -30.09 -143.58 3.35
N LEU A 778 -31.16 -143.14 2.66
CA LEU A 778 -31.08 -142.20 1.53
C LEU A 778 -31.36 -140.73 1.87
N GLU A 779 -31.84 -140.41 3.08
CA GLU A 779 -32.34 -139.05 3.36
C GLU A 779 -31.34 -138.11 4.05
N ASP A 780 -30.27 -138.61 4.66
CA ASP A 780 -29.30 -137.77 5.38
C ASP A 780 -28.08 -137.34 4.54
N GLU A 781 -27.60 -138.17 3.61
CA GLU A 781 -26.45 -137.83 2.75
C GLU A 781 -26.70 -136.57 1.91
N GLY A 782 -27.93 -136.40 1.40
CA GLY A 782 -28.32 -135.25 0.58
C GLY A 782 -28.36 -133.92 1.35
N LYS A 783 -28.61 -133.95 2.67
CA LYS A 783 -28.73 -132.74 3.50
C LYS A 783 -27.36 -132.12 3.82
N ALA A 784 -26.34 -132.95 4.02
CA ALA A 784 -24.99 -132.50 4.35
C ALA A 784 -24.29 -131.77 3.19
N MET A 785 -24.40 -132.31 1.96
CA MET A 785 -23.64 -131.83 0.80
C MET A 785 -24.07 -130.42 0.31
N LEU A 786 -25.34 -130.05 0.55
CA LEU A 786 -25.87 -128.72 0.20
C LEU A 786 -25.48 -127.61 1.18
N ALA A 787 -25.01 -127.95 2.38
CA ALA A 787 -24.62 -126.97 3.40
C ALA A 787 -23.20 -126.42 3.17
N SER A 788 -22.22 -127.29 2.86
CA SER A 788 -20.82 -126.90 2.65
C SER A 788 -20.65 -125.95 1.47
N LEU A 789 -21.19 -126.30 0.30
CA LEU A 789 -21.14 -125.49 -0.93
C LEU A 789 -21.74 -124.09 -0.76
N ARG A 790 -22.76 -123.94 0.09
CA ARG A 790 -23.34 -122.62 0.41
C ARG A 790 -22.45 -121.80 1.35
N SER A 791 -21.76 -122.45 2.28
CA SER A 791 -20.81 -121.77 3.18
C SER A 791 -19.60 -121.23 2.42
N GLU A 792 -18.99 -122.06 1.57
CA GLU A 792 -17.75 -121.71 0.85
C GLU A 792 -17.98 -120.61 -0.20
N LEU A 793 -19.09 -120.66 -0.94
CA LEU A 793 -19.47 -119.61 -1.89
C LEU A 793 -19.75 -118.27 -1.20
N ASN A 794 -20.44 -118.28 -0.05
CA ASN A 794 -20.67 -117.07 0.75
C ASN A 794 -19.36 -116.49 1.30
N GLN A 795 -18.42 -117.34 1.73
CA GLN A 795 -17.14 -116.90 2.28
C GLN A 795 -16.25 -116.24 1.21
N GLN A 796 -16.22 -116.75 -0.02
CA GLN A 796 -15.50 -116.09 -1.12
C GLN A 796 -16.17 -114.79 -1.58
N HIS A 797 -17.51 -114.73 -1.64
CA HIS A 797 -18.22 -113.48 -1.93
C HIS A 797 -17.98 -112.42 -0.85
N ALA A 798 -18.01 -112.79 0.43
CA ALA A 798 -17.70 -111.86 1.54
C ALA A 798 -16.28 -111.29 1.40
N ALA A 799 -15.26 -112.15 1.26
CA ALA A 799 -13.87 -111.73 1.13
C ALA A 799 -13.62 -110.83 -0.10
N ALA A 800 -14.30 -111.10 -1.23
CA ALA A 800 -14.22 -110.26 -2.43
C ALA A 800 -14.89 -108.89 -2.24
N VAL A 801 -16.04 -108.84 -1.56
CA VAL A 801 -16.73 -107.58 -1.21
C VAL A 801 -15.91 -106.77 -0.21
N ASP A 802 -15.38 -107.38 0.84
CA ASP A 802 -14.57 -106.70 1.85
C ASP A 802 -13.29 -106.08 1.24
N LEU A 803 -12.61 -106.82 0.35
CA LEU A 803 -11.43 -106.30 -0.35
C LEU A 803 -11.77 -105.13 -1.30
N LEU A 804 -12.89 -105.23 -2.02
CA LEU A 804 -13.38 -104.16 -2.89
C LEU A 804 -13.78 -102.92 -2.08
N CYS A 805 -14.50 -103.10 -0.98
CA CYS A 805 -14.88 -102.03 -0.06
C CYS A 805 -13.66 -101.37 0.60
N HIS A 806 -12.63 -102.14 0.98
CA HIS A 806 -11.40 -101.59 1.55
C HIS A 806 -10.62 -100.75 0.53
N ASN A 807 -10.40 -101.29 -0.68
CA ASN A 807 -9.74 -100.55 -1.76
C ASN A 807 -10.51 -99.26 -2.10
N HIS A 808 -11.83 -99.33 -2.23
CA HIS A 808 -12.65 -98.16 -2.58
C HIS A 808 -12.72 -97.15 -1.42
N GLN A 809 -12.69 -97.57 -0.16
CA GLN A 809 -12.51 -96.66 0.98
C GLN A 809 -11.14 -95.98 0.95
N GLN A 810 -10.07 -96.68 0.57
CA GLN A 810 -8.72 -96.14 0.48
C GLN A 810 -8.58 -95.13 -0.69
N GLU A 811 -9.17 -95.42 -1.85
CA GLU A 811 -9.31 -94.51 -2.98
C GLU A 811 -10.13 -93.26 -2.61
N LEU A 812 -11.29 -93.43 -1.97
CA LEU A 812 -12.12 -92.32 -1.50
C LEU A 812 -11.42 -91.47 -0.43
N ALA A 813 -10.61 -92.07 0.44
CA ALA A 813 -9.80 -91.35 1.41
C ALA A 813 -8.67 -90.54 0.74
N ALA A 814 -7.98 -91.13 -0.24
CA ALA A 814 -6.96 -90.44 -1.02
C ALA A 814 -7.55 -89.27 -1.81
N ALA A 815 -8.64 -89.49 -2.55
CA ALA A 815 -9.35 -88.45 -3.30
C ALA A 815 -9.89 -87.33 -2.40
N ARG A 816 -10.36 -87.64 -1.19
CA ARG A 816 -10.75 -86.64 -0.19
C ARG A 816 -9.57 -85.81 0.30
N MET A 817 -8.42 -86.44 0.60
CA MET A 817 -7.21 -85.69 0.99
C MET A 817 -6.66 -84.83 -0.16
N GLU A 818 -6.75 -85.27 -1.41
CA GLU A 818 -6.36 -84.47 -2.58
C GLU A 818 -7.29 -83.26 -2.78
N LEU A 819 -8.59 -83.47 -2.60
CA LEU A 819 -9.61 -82.41 -2.62
C LEU A 819 -9.41 -81.42 -1.46
N GLU A 820 -9.16 -81.90 -0.25
CA GLU A 820 -8.84 -81.03 0.89
C GLU A 820 -7.58 -80.21 0.64
N ARG A 821 -6.48 -80.83 0.18
CA ARG A 821 -5.24 -80.11 -0.16
C ARG A 821 -5.46 -79.03 -1.22
N SER A 822 -6.20 -79.32 -2.29
CA SER A 822 -6.47 -78.35 -3.35
C SER A 822 -7.41 -77.22 -2.90
N VAL A 823 -8.45 -77.52 -2.11
CA VAL A 823 -9.29 -76.51 -1.44
C VAL A 823 -8.47 -75.63 -0.49
N ASP A 824 -7.53 -76.23 0.26
CA ASP A 824 -6.76 -75.51 1.27
C ASP A 824 -5.60 -74.70 0.64
N VAL A 825 -5.06 -75.13 -0.51
CA VAL A 825 -4.18 -74.29 -1.37
C VAL A 825 -4.97 -73.12 -1.95
N GLY A 826 -6.15 -73.36 -2.53
CA GLY A 826 -7.03 -72.30 -3.03
C GLY A 826 -7.45 -71.32 -1.94
N ARG A 827 -7.65 -71.80 -0.70
CA ARG A 827 -7.91 -70.96 0.48
C ARG A 827 -6.70 -70.12 0.90
N ARG A 828 -5.47 -70.64 0.77
CA ARG A 828 -4.24 -69.85 1.01
C ARG A 828 -4.07 -68.76 -0.06
N GLN A 829 -4.17 -69.13 -1.33
CA GLN A 829 -4.10 -68.19 -2.46
C GLN A 829 -5.20 -67.12 -2.39
N SER A 830 -6.44 -67.50 -2.05
CA SER A 830 -7.55 -66.56 -1.86
C SER A 830 -7.28 -65.58 -0.71
N LYS A 831 -6.68 -66.02 0.40
CA LYS A 831 -6.25 -65.12 1.49
C LYS A 831 -5.11 -64.20 1.06
N GLU A 832 -4.10 -64.72 0.36
CA GLU A 832 -2.97 -63.95 -0.14
C GLU A 832 -3.40 -62.87 -1.15
N HIS A 833 -4.30 -63.22 -2.08
CA HIS A 833 -4.95 -62.26 -2.96
C HIS A 833 -5.83 -61.26 -2.20
N MET A 834 -6.53 -61.68 -1.13
CA MET A 834 -7.33 -60.77 -0.31
C MET A 834 -6.45 -59.76 0.44
N CYS A 835 -5.34 -60.20 1.05
CA CYS A 835 -4.33 -59.31 1.63
C CYS A 835 -3.77 -58.36 0.56
N ARG A 836 -3.39 -58.88 -0.61
CA ARG A 836 -2.88 -58.03 -1.70
C ARG A 836 -3.90 -57.02 -2.20
N ILE A 837 -5.19 -57.35 -2.16
CA ILE A 837 -6.29 -56.42 -2.47
C ILE A 837 -6.44 -55.37 -1.36
N THR A 838 -6.30 -55.72 -0.08
CA THR A 838 -6.30 -54.70 1.00
C THR A 838 -5.08 -53.80 0.94
N ASP A 839 -3.87 -54.34 0.71
CA ASP A 839 -2.64 -53.57 0.53
C ASP A 839 -2.81 -52.53 -0.59
N LEU A 840 -3.31 -52.97 -1.75
CA LEU A 840 -3.55 -52.11 -2.90
C LEU A 840 -4.70 -51.11 -2.69
N GLN A 841 -5.72 -51.45 -1.90
CA GLN A 841 -6.77 -50.51 -1.49
C GLN A 841 -6.25 -49.45 -0.52
N GLU A 842 -5.29 -49.78 0.35
CA GLU A 842 -4.65 -48.81 1.25
C GLU A 842 -3.63 -47.95 0.50
N GLU A 843 -2.84 -48.51 -0.41
CA GLU A 843 -2.02 -47.72 -1.35
C GLU A 843 -2.88 -46.77 -2.20
N LEU A 844 -4.03 -47.22 -2.70
CA LEU A 844 -4.98 -46.37 -3.43
C LEU A 844 -5.52 -45.26 -2.53
N ARG A 845 -6.01 -45.57 -1.32
CA ARG A 845 -6.51 -44.54 -0.38
C ARG A 845 -5.46 -43.50 0.01
N LEU A 846 -4.20 -43.92 0.18
CA LEU A 846 -3.09 -43.02 0.47
C LEU A 846 -2.76 -42.12 -0.73
N ARG A 847 -2.83 -42.65 -1.97
CA ARG A 847 -2.69 -41.85 -3.19
C ARG A 847 -3.90 -40.94 -3.43
N GLU A 848 -5.12 -41.38 -3.13
CA GLU A 848 -6.36 -40.59 -3.18
C GLU A 848 -6.31 -39.43 -2.17
N HIS A 849 -5.79 -39.66 -0.96
CA HIS A 849 -5.52 -38.58 0.00
C HIS A 849 -4.47 -37.59 -0.53
N HIS A 850 -3.33 -38.09 -1.02
CA HIS A 850 -2.28 -37.22 -1.57
C HIS A 850 -2.76 -36.42 -2.79
N ILE A 851 -3.58 -37.01 -3.66
CA ILE A 851 -4.23 -36.32 -4.78
C ILE A 851 -5.23 -35.29 -4.25
N CYS A 852 -6.06 -35.62 -3.25
CA CYS A 852 -6.96 -34.64 -2.63
C CYS A 852 -6.21 -33.47 -1.97
N ASP A 853 -5.04 -33.71 -1.39
CA ASP A 853 -4.21 -32.65 -0.78
C ASP A 853 -3.53 -31.79 -1.84
N LEU A 854 -3.01 -32.40 -2.92
CA LEU A 854 -2.51 -31.67 -4.10
C LEU A 854 -3.63 -30.89 -4.81
N ASP A 855 -4.85 -31.41 -4.89
CA ASP A 855 -6.00 -30.70 -5.46
C ASP A 855 -6.43 -29.53 -4.57
N LYS A 856 -6.36 -29.65 -3.24
CA LYS A 856 -6.55 -28.52 -2.31
C LYS A 856 -5.45 -27.46 -2.50
N GLU A 857 -4.20 -27.86 -2.65
CA GLU A 857 -3.08 -26.94 -2.93
C GLU A 857 -3.24 -26.25 -4.29
N LEU A 858 -3.60 -26.99 -5.35
CA LEU A 858 -3.90 -26.45 -6.67
C LEU A 858 -5.12 -25.53 -6.67
N GLN A 859 -6.16 -25.85 -5.91
CA GLN A 859 -7.34 -25.01 -5.75
C GLN A 859 -6.97 -23.72 -4.99
N HIS A 860 -6.26 -23.81 -3.86
CA HIS A 860 -5.77 -22.66 -3.11
C HIS A 860 -4.83 -21.78 -3.97
N LEU A 861 -3.96 -22.36 -4.79
CA LEU A 861 -3.11 -21.62 -5.72
C LEU A 861 -3.93 -20.94 -6.83
N ARG A 862 -4.96 -21.61 -7.39
CA ARG A 862 -5.89 -21.01 -8.36
C ARG A 862 -6.70 -19.87 -7.74
N GLU A 863 -7.18 -20.03 -6.50
CA GLU A 863 -7.90 -19.00 -5.76
C GLU A 863 -6.99 -17.79 -5.51
N ASN A 864 -5.76 -17.99 -5.05
CA ASN A 864 -4.76 -16.91 -4.90
C ASN A 864 -4.40 -16.22 -6.22
N ILE A 865 -4.22 -16.98 -7.31
CA ILE A 865 -4.00 -16.41 -8.66
C ILE A 865 -5.22 -15.60 -9.09
N SER A 866 -6.44 -16.08 -8.84
CA SER A 866 -7.67 -15.34 -9.19
C SER A 866 -7.81 -14.06 -8.36
N ALA A 867 -7.50 -14.11 -7.06
CA ALA A 867 -7.51 -12.95 -6.17
C ALA A 867 -6.51 -11.88 -6.65
N LEU A 868 -5.25 -12.26 -6.89
CA LEU A 868 -4.22 -11.37 -7.44
C LEU A 868 -4.61 -10.82 -8.83
N THR A 869 -5.26 -11.62 -9.68
CA THR A 869 -5.77 -11.15 -10.99
C THR A 869 -6.86 -10.09 -10.79
N THR A 870 -7.82 -10.33 -9.90
CA THR A 870 -8.88 -9.35 -9.62
C THR A 870 -8.39 -8.09 -8.91
N GLU A 871 -7.35 -8.18 -8.06
CA GLU A 871 -6.73 -6.99 -7.47
C GLU A 871 -5.94 -6.20 -8.51
N LEU A 872 -5.18 -6.85 -9.41
CA LEU A 872 -4.52 -6.16 -10.54
C LEU A 872 -5.53 -5.46 -11.43
N GLU A 873 -6.61 -6.13 -11.84
CA GLU A 873 -7.72 -5.52 -12.58
C GLU A 873 -8.34 -4.33 -11.83
N PHE A 874 -8.48 -4.43 -10.50
CA PHE A 874 -9.00 -3.34 -9.67
C PHE A 874 -8.03 -2.15 -9.65
N ARG A 875 -6.72 -2.40 -9.49
CA ARG A 875 -5.68 -1.35 -9.54
C ARG A 875 -5.59 -0.69 -10.91
N GLU A 876 -5.74 -1.44 -12.01
CA GLU A 876 -5.80 -0.83 -13.35
C GLU A 876 -7.02 0.10 -13.51
N LYS A 877 -8.21 -0.34 -13.04
CA LYS A 877 -9.43 0.48 -13.04
C LYS A 877 -9.30 1.70 -12.12
N GLU A 878 -8.61 1.57 -10.99
CA GLU A 878 -8.30 2.64 -10.04
C GLU A 878 -7.31 3.66 -10.64
N ILE A 879 -6.24 3.21 -11.30
CA ILE A 879 -5.27 4.06 -12.03
C ILE A 879 -5.94 4.77 -13.21
N LEU A 880 -6.81 4.09 -13.98
CA LEU A 880 -7.59 4.70 -15.05
C LEU A 880 -8.55 5.77 -14.53
N LYS A 881 -9.20 5.53 -13.37
CA LYS A 881 -10.05 6.51 -12.70
C LYS A 881 -9.26 7.72 -12.20
N ILE A 882 -8.14 7.52 -11.50
CA ILE A 882 -7.28 8.62 -11.04
C ILE A 882 -6.74 9.44 -12.24
N ARG A 883 -6.38 8.79 -13.35
CA ARG A 883 -6.00 9.48 -14.59
C ARG A 883 -7.15 10.26 -15.22
N SER A 884 -8.38 9.74 -15.23
CA SER A 884 -9.53 10.46 -15.79
C SER A 884 -9.94 11.65 -14.94
N GLU A 885 -9.93 11.50 -13.61
CA GLU A 885 -10.21 12.57 -12.64
C GLU A 885 -9.13 13.65 -12.66
N SER A 886 -7.84 13.28 -12.70
CA SER A 886 -6.73 14.23 -12.88
C SER A 886 -6.82 14.99 -14.20
N ASN A 887 -7.09 14.30 -15.33
CA ASN A 887 -7.32 14.95 -16.63
C ASN A 887 -8.60 15.79 -16.67
N GLN A 888 -9.57 15.58 -15.78
CA GLN A 888 -10.75 16.44 -15.64
C GLN A 888 -10.45 17.67 -14.79
N GLN A 889 -9.74 17.51 -13.67
CA GLN A 889 -9.27 18.63 -12.83
C GLN A 889 -8.33 19.56 -13.60
N MET A 890 -7.39 19.00 -14.38
CA MET A 890 -6.48 19.76 -15.23
C MET A 890 -7.23 20.59 -16.27
N ARG A 891 -8.19 20.01 -17.00
CA ARG A 891 -9.06 20.76 -17.94
C ARG A 891 -9.94 21.82 -17.28
N LEU A 892 -10.39 21.59 -16.04
CA LEU A 892 -11.11 22.61 -15.26
C LEU A 892 -10.19 23.75 -14.83
N HIS A 893 -8.96 23.46 -14.42
CA HIS A 893 -7.95 24.46 -14.10
C HIS A 893 -7.51 25.26 -15.35
N GLU A 894 -7.35 24.63 -16.51
CA GLU A 894 -7.11 25.32 -17.79
C GLU A 894 -8.28 26.25 -18.15
N GLN A 895 -9.53 25.79 -18.03
CA GLN A 895 -10.69 26.64 -18.28
C GLN A 895 -10.80 27.81 -17.30
N ASP A 896 -10.53 27.59 -16.01
CA ASP A 896 -10.62 28.66 -15.01
C ASP A 896 -9.42 29.61 -15.03
N LEU A 897 -8.27 29.17 -15.55
CA LEU A 897 -7.14 30.04 -15.86
C LEU A 897 -7.45 30.90 -17.11
N ASN A 898 -7.96 30.29 -18.18
CA ASN A 898 -8.37 31.02 -19.38
C ASN A 898 -9.47 32.06 -19.08
N LYS A 899 -10.47 31.72 -18.26
CA LYS A 899 -11.51 32.67 -17.79
C LYS A 899 -10.99 33.77 -16.86
N ARG A 900 -9.78 33.66 -16.31
CA ARG A 900 -9.11 34.75 -15.56
C ARG A 900 -8.34 35.63 -16.53
N LEU A 901 -7.51 35.04 -17.39
CA LEU A 901 -6.78 35.74 -18.44
C LEU A 901 -7.71 36.54 -19.37
N GLU A 902 -8.86 35.98 -19.73
CA GLU A 902 -9.93 36.65 -20.50
C GLU A 902 -10.50 37.86 -19.76
N LYS A 903 -10.76 37.75 -18.45
CA LYS A 903 -11.24 38.87 -17.62
C LYS A 903 -10.17 39.91 -17.33
N GLU A 904 -8.92 39.49 -17.20
CA GLU A 904 -7.77 40.39 -17.03
C GLU A 904 -7.52 41.16 -18.34
N LEU A 905 -7.69 40.52 -19.51
CA LEU A 905 -7.75 41.18 -20.82
C LEU A 905 -8.93 42.15 -20.95
N ASP A 906 -10.13 41.76 -20.53
CA ASP A 906 -11.31 42.64 -20.55
C ASP A 906 -11.12 43.87 -19.64
N VAL A 907 -10.57 43.68 -18.43
CA VAL A 907 -10.27 44.76 -17.49
C VAL A 907 -9.19 45.68 -18.04
N MET A 908 -8.06 45.15 -18.51
CA MET A 908 -7.00 45.95 -19.16
C MET A 908 -7.54 46.69 -20.39
N THR A 909 -8.42 46.07 -21.18
CA THR A 909 -9.05 46.72 -22.34
C THR A 909 -10.02 47.82 -21.93
N ALA A 910 -10.80 47.62 -20.87
CA ALA A 910 -11.69 48.62 -20.30
C ALA A 910 -10.92 49.79 -19.65
N ASP A 911 -9.81 49.54 -18.98
CA ASP A 911 -8.98 50.57 -18.35
C ASP A 911 -8.17 51.35 -19.38
N HIS A 912 -7.56 50.71 -20.39
CA HIS A 912 -7.02 51.42 -21.56
C HIS A 912 -8.10 52.27 -22.27
N LEU A 913 -9.36 51.82 -22.32
CA LEU A 913 -10.48 52.61 -22.85
C LEU A 913 -10.85 53.80 -21.94
N ARG A 914 -10.78 53.64 -20.60
CA ARG A 914 -10.96 54.73 -19.64
C ARG A 914 -9.86 55.77 -19.77
N GLU A 915 -8.59 55.36 -19.70
CA GLU A 915 -7.42 56.24 -19.86
C GLU A 915 -7.48 57.00 -21.19
N LYS A 916 -7.75 56.31 -22.30
CA LYS A 916 -7.91 56.94 -23.61
C LYS A 916 -9.05 57.95 -23.67
N ASN A 917 -10.12 57.76 -22.89
CA ASN A 917 -11.23 58.71 -22.79
C ASN A 917 -10.96 59.84 -21.79
N ILE A 918 -10.18 59.62 -20.74
CA ILE A 918 -9.67 60.65 -19.82
C ILE A 918 -8.71 61.57 -20.57
N MET A 919 -7.69 61.02 -21.24
CA MET A 919 -6.75 61.79 -22.09
C MET A 919 -7.48 62.60 -23.18
N ARG A 920 -8.60 62.08 -23.72
CA ARG A 920 -9.46 62.84 -24.65
C ARG A 920 -10.24 63.96 -23.95
N ALA A 921 -10.74 63.73 -22.74
CA ALA A 921 -11.43 64.76 -21.96
C ALA A 921 -10.45 65.88 -21.57
N ASP A 922 -9.24 65.54 -21.13
CA ASP A 922 -8.19 66.50 -20.79
C ASP A 922 -7.65 67.24 -22.03
N PHE A 923 -7.51 66.56 -23.16
CA PHE A 923 -7.21 67.20 -24.45
C PHE A 923 -8.32 68.16 -24.89
N ASN A 924 -9.59 67.79 -24.73
CA ASN A 924 -10.71 68.69 -25.02
C ASN A 924 -10.73 69.89 -24.07
N LYS A 925 -10.52 69.67 -22.76
CA LYS A 925 -10.50 70.71 -21.72
C LYS A 925 -9.33 71.68 -21.90
N THR A 926 -8.15 71.21 -22.30
CA THR A 926 -7.01 72.07 -22.65
C THR A 926 -7.22 72.81 -23.97
N ASN A 927 -7.88 72.20 -24.96
CA ASN A 927 -8.31 72.86 -26.19
C ASN A 927 -9.41 73.91 -25.95
N GLU A 928 -10.31 73.69 -24.98
CA GLU A 928 -11.29 74.67 -24.50
C GLU A 928 -10.60 75.82 -23.76
N LEU A 929 -9.69 75.55 -22.83
CA LEU A 929 -8.87 76.57 -22.16
C LEU A 929 -8.07 77.40 -23.19
N LEU A 930 -7.50 76.78 -24.22
CA LEU A 930 -6.83 77.48 -25.31
C LEU A 930 -7.79 78.37 -26.12
N LYS A 931 -9.05 77.96 -26.32
CA LYS A 931 -10.08 78.80 -26.96
C LYS A 931 -10.49 79.97 -26.07
N GLU A 932 -10.62 79.76 -24.76
CA GLU A 932 -10.89 80.81 -23.78
C GLU A 932 -9.74 81.83 -23.69
N ILE A 933 -8.48 81.36 -23.66
CA ILE A 933 -7.30 82.23 -23.69
C ILE A 933 -7.22 83.02 -24.99
N ASN A 934 -7.45 82.39 -26.16
CA ASN A 934 -7.49 83.11 -27.43
C ASN A 934 -8.63 84.14 -27.47
N ALA A 935 -9.82 83.82 -26.94
CA ALA A 935 -10.92 84.77 -26.84
C ALA A 935 -10.61 85.95 -25.89
N ALA A 936 -9.98 85.69 -24.75
CA ALA A 936 -9.56 86.73 -23.80
C ALA A 936 -8.44 87.62 -24.38
N LEU A 937 -7.48 87.04 -25.08
CA LEU A 937 -6.45 87.79 -25.84
C LEU A 937 -7.08 88.62 -26.95
N GLN A 938 -8.09 88.10 -27.65
CA GLN A 938 -8.77 88.84 -28.72
C GLN A 938 -9.64 89.98 -28.18
N VAL A 939 -10.35 89.79 -27.05
CA VAL A 939 -11.02 90.89 -26.33
C VAL A 939 -10.00 91.92 -25.82
N SER A 940 -8.85 91.49 -25.29
CA SER A 940 -7.79 92.42 -24.88
C SER A 940 -7.16 93.16 -26.07
N LEU A 941 -7.13 92.55 -27.26
CA LEU A 941 -6.68 93.20 -28.50
C LEU A 941 -7.71 94.25 -28.93
N GLU A 942 -8.99 93.89 -29.00
CA GLU A 942 -10.11 94.79 -29.30
C GLU A 942 -10.17 95.96 -28.31
N GLU A 943 -9.95 95.73 -27.01
CA GLU A 943 -9.84 96.79 -26.00
C GLU A 943 -8.65 97.73 -26.25
N MET A 944 -7.50 97.21 -26.69
CA MET A 944 -6.31 98.02 -26.95
C MET A 944 -6.41 98.79 -28.26
N GLU A 945 -7.03 98.20 -29.29
CA GLU A 945 -7.46 98.90 -30.50
C GLU A 945 -8.49 99.99 -30.18
N GLU A 946 -9.46 99.72 -29.31
CA GLU A 946 -10.45 100.72 -28.90
C GLU A 946 -9.82 101.86 -28.07
N LYS A 947 -8.88 101.56 -27.17
CA LYS A 947 -8.09 102.57 -26.43
C LYS A 947 -7.19 103.39 -27.37
N TYR A 948 -6.66 102.78 -28.44
CA TYR A 948 -5.91 103.48 -29.48
C TYR A 948 -6.80 104.39 -30.34
N LEU A 949 -8.01 103.92 -30.72
CA LEU A 949 -9.00 104.67 -31.49
C LEU A 949 -9.68 105.80 -30.68
N LYS A 950 -9.88 105.60 -29.37
CA LYS A 950 -10.43 106.61 -28.43
C LYS A 950 -9.36 107.53 -27.84
N ARG A 951 -8.10 107.43 -28.28
CA ARG A 951 -7.02 108.30 -27.82
C ARG A 951 -7.36 109.76 -28.08
N GLU A 952 -7.33 110.58 -27.04
CA GLU A 952 -7.50 112.03 -27.16
C GLU A 952 -6.43 112.63 -28.09
N SER A 953 -6.88 113.47 -29.03
CA SER A 953 -5.97 114.26 -29.88
C SER A 953 -5.20 115.24 -29.00
N LYS A 954 -3.92 115.48 -29.31
CA LYS A 954 -3.05 116.25 -28.40
C LYS A 954 -3.55 117.69 -28.22
N PRO A 955 -3.28 118.33 -27.08
CA PRO A 955 -3.70 119.72 -26.86
C PRO A 955 -3.09 120.69 -27.88
N GLU A 956 -1.87 120.45 -28.36
CA GLU A 956 -1.23 121.24 -29.41
C GLU A 956 -1.96 121.10 -30.76
N ASP A 957 -2.35 119.89 -31.13
CA ASP A 957 -3.11 119.61 -32.36
C ASP A 957 -4.49 120.29 -32.31
N MET A 958 -5.14 120.28 -31.15
CA MET A 958 -6.44 120.94 -30.92
C MET A 958 -6.34 122.47 -30.97
N GLN A 959 -5.27 123.07 -30.41
CA GLN A 959 -5.00 124.51 -30.55
C GLN A 959 -4.71 124.89 -32.00
N MET A 960 -3.85 124.14 -32.69
CA MET A 960 -3.51 124.37 -34.09
C MET A 960 -4.75 124.30 -35.00
N ILE A 961 -5.66 123.35 -34.76
CA ILE A 961 -6.94 123.24 -35.49
C ILE A 961 -7.87 124.44 -35.20
N ALA A 962 -7.86 125.00 -33.99
CA ALA A 962 -8.65 126.18 -33.66
C ALA A 962 -8.09 127.45 -34.34
N GLU A 963 -6.77 127.65 -34.31
CA GLU A 963 -6.10 128.77 -34.97
C GLU A 963 -6.24 128.71 -36.49
N LEU A 964 -6.07 127.54 -37.10
CA LEU A 964 -6.29 127.34 -38.55
C LEU A 964 -7.74 127.64 -38.96
N LYS A 965 -8.74 127.27 -38.14
CA LYS A 965 -10.14 127.62 -38.38
C LYS A 965 -10.38 129.12 -38.30
N ALA A 966 -9.80 129.80 -37.30
CA ALA A 966 -9.89 131.25 -37.17
C ALA A 966 -9.29 131.96 -38.40
N MET A 967 -8.05 131.62 -38.78
CA MET A 967 -7.39 132.17 -39.97
C MET A 967 -8.17 131.93 -41.26
N LEU A 968 -8.79 130.75 -41.45
CA LEU A 968 -9.65 130.49 -42.60
C LEU A 968 -10.86 131.45 -42.63
N THR A 969 -11.53 131.65 -41.49
CA THR A 969 -12.67 132.57 -41.41
C THR A 969 -12.29 134.04 -41.62
N GLU A 970 -11.07 134.47 -41.29
CA GLU A 970 -10.56 135.80 -41.67
C GLU A 970 -10.29 135.90 -43.17
N ARG A 971 -9.64 134.90 -43.77
CA ARG A 971 -9.32 134.93 -45.21
C ARG A 971 -10.57 134.93 -46.08
N ASP A 972 -11.62 134.20 -45.71
CA ASP A 972 -12.92 134.23 -46.41
C ASP A 972 -13.60 135.60 -46.34
N GLN A 973 -13.41 136.36 -45.26
CA GLN A 973 -13.91 137.75 -45.15
C GLN A 973 -13.11 138.70 -46.06
N VAL A 974 -11.77 138.57 -46.07
CA VAL A 974 -10.90 139.37 -46.96
C VAL A 974 -11.20 139.09 -48.43
N ILE A 975 -11.40 137.82 -48.81
CA ILE A 975 -11.73 137.44 -50.20
C ILE A 975 -13.07 138.05 -50.64
N LYS A 976 -14.11 138.03 -49.79
CA LYS A 976 -15.40 138.69 -50.10
C LYS A 976 -15.22 140.18 -50.36
N LYS A 977 -14.48 140.87 -49.50
CA LYS A 977 -14.25 142.31 -49.63
C LYS A 977 -13.50 142.67 -50.92
N LEU A 978 -12.45 141.91 -51.27
CA LEU A 978 -11.71 142.10 -52.52
C LEU A 978 -12.57 141.86 -53.78
N ILE A 979 -13.58 140.99 -53.72
CA ILE A 979 -14.54 140.77 -54.81
C ILE A 979 -15.52 141.96 -54.96
N GLU A 980 -15.86 142.62 -53.86
CA GLU A 980 -16.67 143.85 -53.85
C GLU A 980 -15.88 145.05 -54.38
N ASP A 981 -14.65 145.25 -53.88
CA ASP A 981 -13.73 146.31 -54.34
C ASP A 981 -13.41 146.17 -55.85
N ASN A 982 -13.21 144.95 -56.36
CA ASN A 982 -12.92 144.74 -57.78
C ASN A 982 -14.10 145.14 -58.69
N LYS A 983 -15.35 144.88 -58.27
CA LYS A 983 -16.55 145.32 -58.99
C LYS A 983 -16.66 146.85 -59.03
N PHE A 984 -16.28 147.52 -57.95
CA PHE A 984 -16.28 148.99 -57.89
C PHE A 984 -15.34 149.59 -58.94
N TYR A 985 -14.08 149.13 -59.00
CA TYR A 985 -13.11 149.65 -59.94
C TYR A 985 -13.43 149.34 -61.41
N GLN A 986 -14.04 148.19 -61.71
CA GLN A 986 -14.53 147.89 -63.07
C GLN A 986 -15.61 148.90 -63.52
N LEU A 987 -16.52 149.31 -62.63
CA LEU A 987 -17.56 150.29 -62.93
C LEU A 987 -17.00 151.73 -63.07
N GLU A 988 -15.94 152.08 -62.35
CA GLU A 988 -15.30 153.40 -62.48
C GLU A 988 -14.48 153.53 -63.78
N LEU A 989 -13.77 152.47 -64.21
CA LEU A 989 -13.05 152.48 -65.49
C LEU A 989 -14.01 152.73 -66.66
N ILE A 990 -15.07 151.93 -66.78
CA ILE A 990 -16.01 151.98 -67.92
C ILE A 990 -16.66 153.37 -68.09
N ASN A 991 -16.95 154.07 -66.99
CA ASN A 991 -17.54 155.42 -67.03
C ASN A 991 -16.56 156.53 -67.44
N ARG A 992 -15.24 156.34 -67.29
CA ARG A 992 -14.25 157.24 -67.90
C ARG A 992 -13.84 156.77 -69.30
N GLU A 993 -13.87 155.47 -69.56
CA GLU A 993 -13.67 154.84 -70.88
C GLU A 993 -14.80 155.13 -71.89
N THR A 994 -15.78 155.96 -71.50
CA THR A 994 -16.91 156.39 -72.33
C THR A 994 -17.06 157.90 -72.52
N ASN A 995 -16.19 158.77 -71.98
CA ASN A 995 -16.33 160.23 -72.16
C ASN A 995 -15.10 161.01 -72.66
N PHE A 996 -14.10 160.32 -73.20
CA PHE A 996 -13.27 160.94 -74.22
C PHE A 996 -13.99 160.96 -75.59
N ASN A 997 -15.29 160.60 -75.69
CA ASN A 997 -15.92 159.89 -76.82
C ASN A 997 -16.10 160.59 -78.19
N LYS A 998 -15.38 161.68 -78.46
CA LYS A 998 -15.07 162.21 -79.81
C LYS A 998 -13.57 162.53 -79.99
N VAL A 999 -12.77 161.89 -79.15
CA VAL A 999 -11.32 161.91 -78.93
C VAL A 999 -10.89 160.43 -78.66
N PHE A 1000 -11.66 159.46 -79.19
CA PHE A 1000 -11.76 158.08 -78.69
C PHE A 1000 -12.23 157.08 -79.76
N ASN A 1001 -12.00 155.78 -79.49
CA ASN A 1001 -12.88 154.64 -79.81
C ASN A 1001 -13.10 154.27 -81.32
N SER A 1002 -13.55 153.05 -81.67
CA SER A 1002 -14.40 152.12 -80.90
C SER A 1002 -14.30 150.61 -81.24
N SER A 1003 -14.66 149.75 -80.27
CA SER A 1003 -15.57 148.55 -80.39
C SER A 1003 -15.03 147.14 -80.79
N PRO A 1004 -15.78 145.99 -80.60
CA PRO A 1004 -16.37 145.47 -79.33
C PRO A 1004 -16.57 143.90 -79.16
N SER A 1005 -17.05 143.44 -77.97
CA SER A 1005 -17.85 142.18 -77.64
C SER A 1005 -17.19 140.76 -77.73
N VAL A 1006 -17.69 139.59 -77.24
CA VAL A 1006 -18.94 139.04 -76.56
C VAL A 1006 -18.55 138.01 -75.42
N GLY A 1007 -19.28 137.03 -74.81
CA GLY A 1007 -20.63 136.36 -74.90
C GLY A 1007 -20.78 135.15 -73.89
N VAL A 1008 -21.96 134.49 -73.71
CA VAL A 1008 -22.29 133.49 -72.61
C VAL A 1008 -23.41 132.45 -72.97
N LEU A 1009 -23.39 131.15 -72.52
CA LEU A 1009 -24.61 130.26 -72.33
C LEU A 1009 -24.41 128.88 -71.58
N ASN A 1010 -25.46 127.99 -71.57
CA ASN A 1010 -25.68 126.68 -70.84
C ASN A 1010 -26.90 125.91 -71.51
N PRO A 1011 -27.62 124.82 -71.04
CA PRO A 1011 -27.48 123.79 -69.96
C PRO A 1011 -28.00 122.31 -70.29
N LEU A 1012 -28.26 121.48 -69.23
CA LEU A 1012 -29.29 120.39 -69.04
C LEU A 1012 -29.00 118.85 -69.15
N ALA A 1013 -29.48 118.09 -68.13
CA ALA A 1013 -29.34 116.61 -67.93
C ALA A 1013 -30.63 115.91 -67.36
N LYS A 1014 -30.56 114.65 -66.87
CA LYS A 1014 -31.69 113.66 -66.88
C LYS A 1014 -31.93 112.76 -65.61
N GLN A 1015 -33.22 112.57 -65.28
CA GLN A 1015 -33.94 111.43 -64.61
C GLN A 1015 -33.74 111.00 -63.11
N LYS A 1016 -34.73 110.23 -62.58
CA LYS A 1016 -35.17 109.96 -61.16
C LYS A 1016 -36.00 108.64 -61.11
N LYS A 1017 -36.46 107.96 -60.03
CA LYS A 1017 -36.46 108.07 -58.52
C LYS A 1017 -36.25 106.63 -57.90
N LYS A 1018 -36.96 105.93 -56.98
CA LYS A 1018 -38.18 106.03 -56.10
C LYS A 1018 -38.18 104.97 -54.94
N ASN A 1019 -38.19 105.39 -53.64
CA ASN A 1019 -38.77 104.75 -52.40
C ASN A 1019 -38.44 103.25 -52.03
N ASP A 1020 -38.53 102.74 -50.78
CA ASP A 1020 -38.95 103.27 -49.46
C ASP A 1020 -38.41 102.46 -48.24
N LYS A 1021 -38.23 103.14 -47.09
CA LYS A 1021 -38.39 102.72 -45.66
C LYS A 1021 -37.58 101.59 -44.95
N SER A 1022 -37.19 101.98 -43.72
CA SER A 1022 -37.01 101.22 -42.44
C SER A 1022 -35.78 100.30 -42.24
N PRO A 1023 -35.31 100.10 -40.98
CA PRO A 1023 -33.90 99.83 -40.69
C PRO A 1023 -33.61 98.60 -39.80
N THR A 1024 -32.37 98.53 -39.31
CA THR A 1024 -31.77 97.57 -38.35
C THR A 1024 -31.20 96.29 -38.98
N ASN A 1025 -29.89 96.11 -38.85
CA ASN A 1025 -29.12 95.15 -39.65
C ASN A 1025 -29.28 93.70 -39.17
N ARG A 1026 -29.71 92.82 -40.07
CA ARG A 1026 -29.56 91.36 -39.97
C ARG A 1026 -29.65 90.72 -41.36
N PHE A 1027 -28.81 89.71 -41.61
CA PHE A 1027 -28.84 88.78 -42.75
C PHE A 1027 -28.59 89.41 -44.15
N VAL A 1028 -27.50 89.05 -44.86
CA VAL A 1028 -27.15 87.77 -45.53
C VAL A 1028 -27.67 87.70 -46.96
N SER A 1029 -26.78 87.29 -47.88
CA SER A 1029 -27.12 86.91 -49.25
C SER A 1029 -26.32 85.66 -49.68
N VAL A 1030 -26.76 84.49 -49.22
CA VAL A 1030 -26.63 83.23 -50.00
C VAL A 1030 -27.73 83.25 -51.07
N PRO A 1031 -27.56 82.63 -52.26
CA PRO A 1031 -27.84 81.18 -52.38
C PRO A 1031 -26.94 80.52 -53.46
N ASN A 1032 -27.07 79.27 -53.91
CA ASN A 1032 -27.97 78.16 -53.56
C ASN A 1032 -27.28 76.82 -53.90
N LEU A 1033 -27.50 75.76 -53.12
CA LEU A 1033 -27.84 74.41 -53.63
C LEU A 1033 -28.11 73.43 -52.47
N SER A 1034 -29.15 72.62 -52.68
CA SER A 1034 -29.62 71.41 -51.98
C SER A 1034 -28.59 70.52 -51.24
N ALA A 1035 -28.95 69.80 -50.17
CA ALA A 1035 -30.21 69.79 -49.39
C ALA A 1035 -30.10 68.97 -48.08
N LEU A 1036 -30.99 69.29 -47.13
CA LEU A 1036 -31.56 68.43 -46.07
C LEU A 1036 -30.58 67.70 -45.12
N GLU A 1037 -30.15 68.40 -44.07
CA GLU A 1037 -29.70 67.81 -42.81
C GLU A 1037 -30.82 67.89 -41.75
N SER A 1038 -30.79 67.05 -40.70
CA SER A 1038 -31.76 67.10 -39.60
C SER A 1038 -31.15 66.76 -38.22
N GLY A 1039 -30.17 67.56 -37.79
CA GLY A 1039 -29.93 67.89 -36.36
C GLY A 1039 -29.07 66.92 -35.53
N GLY A 1040 -27.96 67.43 -35.00
CA GLY A 1040 -27.23 66.79 -33.89
C GLY A 1040 -25.76 67.21 -33.76
N VAL A 1041 -25.44 67.94 -32.69
CA VAL A 1041 -24.11 68.25 -32.10
C VAL A 1041 -22.99 67.23 -32.44
N GLY A 1042 -21.75 67.59 -32.76
CA GLY A 1042 -21.05 68.89 -32.83
C GLY A 1042 -19.55 68.70 -32.52
N ASN A 1043 -18.61 69.25 -33.32
CA ASN A 1043 -17.17 68.93 -33.22
C ASN A 1043 -16.25 70.05 -33.80
N GLY A 1044 -14.96 70.14 -33.40
CA GLY A 1044 -14.06 71.25 -33.81
C GLY A 1044 -12.53 71.07 -33.61
N HIS A 1045 -11.84 70.83 -34.73
CA HIS A 1045 -10.37 70.75 -35.00
C HIS A 1045 -9.62 72.13 -34.93
N PRO A 1046 -8.36 72.34 -35.44
CA PRO A 1046 -7.04 71.65 -35.25
C PRO A 1046 -5.82 72.62 -35.03
N ASN A 1047 -4.59 72.13 -34.74
CA ASN A 1047 -3.30 72.43 -35.45
C ASN A 1047 -1.94 72.19 -34.69
N ARG A 1048 -1.00 71.50 -35.37
CA ARG A 1048 0.42 71.86 -35.73
C ARG A 1048 1.50 72.42 -34.73
N LEU A 1049 2.51 71.57 -34.46
CA LEU A 1049 3.97 71.83 -34.14
C LEU A 1049 4.43 72.38 -32.75
N ASP A 1050 5.69 72.07 -32.41
CA ASP A 1050 6.47 72.28 -31.15
C ASP A 1050 7.04 73.74 -30.98
N PRO A 1051 7.88 74.16 -29.96
CA PRO A 1051 8.50 73.46 -28.77
C PRO A 1051 8.75 74.24 -27.41
N ILE A 1052 8.83 73.54 -26.24
CA ILE A 1052 9.67 73.82 -25.00
C ILE A 1052 9.38 75.17 -24.20
N PRO A 1053 9.99 75.59 -23.04
CA PRO A 1053 9.98 75.13 -21.62
C PRO A 1053 9.40 76.10 -20.49
N ASN A 1054 9.25 75.59 -19.24
CA ASN A 1054 9.49 76.15 -17.86
C ASN A 1054 8.81 77.42 -17.22
N SER A 1055 8.10 77.20 -16.08
CA SER A 1055 8.22 77.82 -14.70
C SER A 1055 7.93 79.33 -14.39
N PRO A 1056 7.81 79.80 -13.10
CA PRO A 1056 7.09 79.30 -11.88
C PRO A 1056 6.48 80.41 -10.91
N VAL A 1057 6.14 80.09 -9.63
CA VAL A 1057 6.02 80.97 -8.39
C VAL A 1057 4.82 81.96 -8.15
N HIS A 1058 3.73 81.48 -7.50
CA HIS A 1058 3.26 81.70 -6.09
C HIS A 1058 2.86 83.03 -5.30
N ASP A 1059 1.82 82.89 -4.39
CA ASP A 1059 1.44 83.62 -3.11
C ASP A 1059 0.40 84.82 -3.11
N VAL A 1060 -0.34 85.35 -2.06
CA VAL A 1060 -0.43 85.31 -0.53
C VAL A 1060 -1.86 85.65 0.11
N ALA A 1061 -2.16 85.17 1.34
CA ALA A 1061 -3.01 85.59 2.54
C ALA A 1061 -4.28 86.54 2.59
N PHE A 1062 -5.24 86.30 3.55
CA PHE A 1062 -5.73 87.20 4.69
C PHE A 1062 -6.96 86.66 5.56
N ASN A 1063 -7.62 87.48 6.42
CA ASN A 1063 -7.95 87.13 7.85
C ASN A 1063 -9.35 87.53 8.48
N SER A 1064 -9.58 87.28 9.80
CA SER A 1064 -10.81 87.61 10.60
C SER A 1064 -10.61 87.78 12.15
N SER A 1065 -11.68 88.04 12.95
CA SER A 1065 -11.74 88.07 14.46
C SER A 1065 -13.22 88.07 14.97
N LYS A 1066 -13.70 88.09 16.25
CA LYS A 1066 -13.22 88.35 17.66
C LYS A 1066 -14.15 87.55 18.66
N PRO A 1067 -14.56 87.86 19.94
CA PRO A 1067 -14.45 89.00 20.88
C PRO A 1067 -13.93 88.64 22.33
N LEU A 1068 -14.53 89.15 23.45
CA LEU A 1068 -14.02 89.12 24.88
C LEU A 1068 -15.14 89.42 25.95
N PRO A 1069 -15.00 89.30 27.32
CA PRO A 1069 -13.98 89.96 28.20
C PRO A 1069 -13.39 89.15 29.42
N GLN A 1070 -12.58 89.82 30.27
CA GLN A 1070 -11.63 89.33 31.33
C GLN A 1070 -11.39 90.47 32.39
N PRO A 1071 -10.45 90.44 33.40
CA PRO A 1071 -9.61 89.39 34.06
C PRO A 1071 -9.53 89.51 35.64
N LEU A 1072 -8.65 88.77 36.35
CA LEU A 1072 -7.55 89.25 37.28
C LEU A 1072 -6.90 88.13 38.19
N PRO A 1073 -5.61 88.26 38.65
CA PRO A 1073 -4.75 87.24 39.32
C PRO A 1073 -4.36 87.64 40.80
N PRO A 1074 -3.23 87.26 41.51
CA PRO A 1074 -2.06 86.35 41.22
C PRO A 1074 -1.41 85.51 42.40
N LYS A 1075 -0.34 84.74 42.06
CA LYS A 1075 0.88 84.35 42.84
C LYS A 1075 0.89 83.16 43.86
N GLU A 1076 2.10 82.84 44.35
CA GLU A 1076 2.64 81.48 44.58
C GLU A 1076 2.83 81.00 46.04
N SER A 1077 2.90 79.66 46.23
CA SER A 1077 3.96 78.90 46.95
C SER A 1077 3.64 78.06 48.23
N LYS A 1078 4.25 76.85 48.25
CA LYS A 1078 4.77 76.04 49.38
C LYS A 1078 3.85 75.40 50.48
N THR A 1079 3.60 74.10 50.27
CA THR A 1079 3.87 72.95 51.19
C THR A 1079 3.06 72.68 52.48
N PHE A 1080 2.84 71.37 52.72
CA PHE A 1080 2.69 70.61 53.99
C PHE A 1080 1.31 70.28 54.62
N LEU A 1081 1.22 68.99 55.03
CA LEU A 1081 0.36 68.33 56.04
C LEU A 1081 -1.12 67.97 55.75
N SER A 1082 -1.46 66.73 56.16
CA SER A 1082 -2.78 66.09 56.33
C SER A 1082 -2.96 65.72 57.84
N PRO A 1083 -3.98 64.96 58.33
CA PRO A 1083 -5.29 64.48 57.82
C PRO A 1083 -6.43 65.20 58.62
N PRO A 1084 -7.44 64.63 59.35
CA PRO A 1084 -8.17 63.33 59.36
C PRO A 1084 -9.72 63.40 59.52
N GLN A 1085 -10.38 62.23 59.72
CA GLN A 1085 -11.75 61.97 60.24
C GLN A 1085 -12.99 62.39 59.39
N GLY A 1086 -14.06 61.58 59.28
CA GLY A 1086 -14.24 60.18 59.75
C GLY A 1086 -15.64 59.56 59.47
N GLU A 1087 -15.71 58.22 59.63
CA GLU A 1087 -16.92 57.36 59.79
C GLU A 1087 -17.84 57.06 58.56
N ALA A 1088 -18.38 55.85 58.34
CA ALA A 1088 -18.14 54.51 58.95
C ALA A 1088 -18.58 53.34 58.01
N SER A 1089 -18.19 52.09 58.34
CA SER A 1089 -18.58 50.81 57.68
C SER A 1089 -19.49 49.95 58.59
N PRO A 1090 -20.04 48.78 58.17
CA PRO A 1090 -19.33 47.48 58.23
C PRO A 1090 -19.48 46.59 56.95
N ALA A 1091 -18.47 45.81 56.49
CA ALA A 1091 -18.01 44.46 56.92
C ALA A 1091 -18.89 43.28 56.41
N ALA A 1092 -18.43 42.07 56.03
CA ALA A 1092 -17.12 41.36 55.99
C ALA A 1092 -17.14 40.36 54.78
N SER A 1093 -16.08 40.00 54.02
CA SER A 1093 -14.72 39.46 54.30
C SER A 1093 -14.70 37.99 54.79
N PRO A 1094 -13.69 37.13 54.50
CA PRO A 1094 -12.28 37.48 54.24
C PRO A 1094 -11.55 36.81 53.03
N ASP A 1095 -10.30 37.27 52.86
CA ASP A 1095 -9.21 36.88 51.92
C ASP A 1095 -8.21 35.94 52.70
N PRO A 1096 -6.84 35.91 52.61
CA PRO A 1096 -5.86 36.35 51.59
C PRO A 1096 -4.64 35.40 51.33
N GLN A 1097 -3.81 35.74 50.32
CA GLN A 1097 -2.31 35.75 50.27
C GLN A 1097 -1.81 35.66 48.79
N ARG A 1098 -0.97 36.53 48.20
CA ARG A 1098 -0.05 37.63 48.63
C ARG A 1098 1.15 37.14 49.47
N GLN A 1099 2.44 37.46 49.21
CA GLN A 1099 3.14 38.61 48.56
C GLN A 1099 4.44 38.14 47.84
N GLU A 1100 4.86 38.64 46.66
CA GLU A 1100 5.59 39.89 46.26
C GLU A 1100 7.15 39.88 46.28
N TRP A 1101 7.75 40.18 45.10
CA TRP A 1101 9.05 40.86 44.82
C TRP A 1101 10.39 40.17 45.21
N PHE A 1102 11.37 40.00 44.30
CA PHE A 1102 12.29 41.06 43.84
C PHE A 1102 13.11 40.74 42.56
N ALA A 1103 13.63 41.80 41.90
CA ALA A 1103 14.85 41.90 41.07
C ALA A 1103 15.15 40.96 39.86
N ARG A 1104 15.09 41.57 38.66
CA ARG A 1104 16.15 41.70 37.61
C ARG A 1104 16.81 40.48 36.90
N TYR A 1105 17.05 40.74 35.60
CA TYR A 1105 18.06 40.21 34.65
C TYR A 1105 17.77 38.92 33.85
N PHE A 1106 17.92 39.08 32.52
CA PHE A 1106 18.16 38.13 31.43
C PHE A 1106 17.23 36.91 31.22
N THR A 1107 16.59 36.91 30.03
CA THR A 1107 16.35 35.79 29.10
C THR A 1107 16.13 34.39 29.71
N PHE A 1108 15.01 33.74 29.46
CA PHE A 1108 14.53 33.42 28.10
C PHE A 1108 13.21 34.09 27.68
#